data_AF-A0A7V2UBU9-F1
#
_entry.id   AF-A0A7V2UBU9-F1
#
_cell.length_a   1.000
_cell.length_b   1.000
_cell.length_c   1.000
_cell.angle_alpha   90.00
_cell.angle_beta   90.00
_cell.angle_gamma   90.00
#
_symmetry.space_group_name_H-M   'P 1'
#
loop_
_entity.id
_entity.type
_entity.pdbx_description
1 polymer ?
#
loop_
_entity_poly.entity_id
_entity_poly.type
_entity_poly.pdbx_seq_one_letter_code
_entity_poly.pdbx_strand_id
1 'polypeptide(L)'
;MPVVLPQQTALPIASSVAQSTAGATPACGPAAYVVVLLAALLGGAQVAVGGVDISQLKSIVLAPDADRHEEQAARELARYLERIFSVKLAVEVRQEIGPATTGVILLGKRAAIAAGAITAEELAAVRCDGYVIRAKDGRIALAGDRGLATLFAVAGLLEHLGAEFYGATEVVPKRDDKTIADFTVSEKPAFEFRAASTSDWRLKSSRAGDLANAGPVAGKELWPNTWSWHEHTAGYLVPKTLYYDAHPEYFAMLEDGKRIAKDSFDIWRTPLCLSNPDVTRISVERMRAWVKSQPDCRFFSLTYGDTLTHCQCPECRKLDPVPGQHADRLLHWVNAVADALGKEFPDKVFITFAYVNTDAAPKRLKPAPNVLVLYAPWYGRCTNCRVHPYHTCWQSIVAAEQMEDWLKWCPHNLGVYDYGFGLAQLRAFEDKIKFWAKRRYRGFYQCGWGTSLRALQNYVIPKLLWNPKLDARELERKFCEAYYGPAGKHVADYIDLWYHEWVETGSHQIRGQKDYPARAKALLADARKAVAGTEWEKRLDEPQGLPAWDASNVNAQASYKPTGEGENWGQDAVPIEPEAGFQGYDRAHLWLSEPRLGRKDFANDFTLTRIDAICAPGMAEAGRKLQAHIKAIYGIEVPLKEVALSKEPRGIIAVGRQAALASGLVEEADFTLAGPQGIVVRARGGRAAIAATRDDNIQAAIDSFLFIIRSRHGGRRSGVELPRSPVPVMRCFTLVDWPPLEAAAAKD
;
A
#
# COMPACT_ATOMS: atom_id res chain seq x y z
N MET A 1 14.85 -69.86 22.84
CA MET A 1 13.72 -69.17 23.50
C MET A 1 14.16 -67.73 23.80
N PRO A 2 13.26 -66.76 23.60
CA PRO A 2 13.38 -65.73 22.57
C PRO A 2 13.16 -64.33 23.21
N VAL A 3 12.96 -63.17 22.54
CA VAL A 3 12.18 -62.80 21.33
C VAL A 3 12.78 -61.47 20.80
N VAL A 4 13.50 -61.43 19.67
CA VAL A 4 13.09 -61.41 18.24
C VAL A 4 12.60 -60.02 17.75
N LEU A 5 13.50 -59.35 16.99
CA LEU A 5 13.29 -58.29 15.97
C LEU A 5 12.68 -58.89 14.67
N PRO A 6 12.50 -58.18 13.53
CA PRO A 6 11.95 -56.84 13.23
C PRO A 6 10.89 -56.90 12.10
N GLN A 7 10.29 -55.76 11.70
CA GLN A 7 9.50 -55.65 10.46
C GLN A 7 10.30 -55.01 9.31
N GLN A 8 9.96 -55.51 8.11
CA GLN A 8 10.74 -55.57 6.88
C GLN A 8 10.65 -54.33 5.97
N THR A 9 11.69 -54.30 5.14
CA THR A 9 11.96 -53.59 3.89
C THR A 9 10.83 -53.56 2.84
N ALA A 10 10.89 -52.50 2.03
CA ALA A 10 10.05 -52.16 0.90
C ALA A 10 10.41 -52.83 -0.44
N LEU A 11 9.54 -52.57 -1.44
CA LEU A 11 9.59 -52.72 -2.91
C LEU A 11 8.79 -53.93 -3.50
N PRO A 12 8.38 -53.89 -4.77
CA PRO A 12 7.61 -52.86 -5.50
C PRO A 12 6.44 -53.50 -6.31
N ILE A 13 5.50 -52.70 -6.85
CA ILE A 13 4.50 -53.20 -7.82
C ILE A 13 4.67 -52.46 -9.15
N ALA A 14 4.78 -53.24 -10.22
CA ALA A 14 4.78 -52.77 -11.61
C ALA A 14 3.66 -53.44 -12.42
N SER A 15 3.08 -52.62 -13.32
CA SER A 15 2.41 -52.93 -14.60
C SER A 15 1.07 -53.68 -14.64
N SER A 16 0.03 -53.06 -15.24
CA SER A 16 -0.37 -53.27 -16.66
C SER A 16 -1.84 -52.80 -16.89
N VAL A 17 -2.05 -51.86 -17.82
CA VAL A 17 -2.72 -51.99 -19.15
C VAL A 17 -4.27 -51.95 -19.14
N ALA A 18 -4.78 -50.74 -19.44
CA ALA A 18 -5.80 -50.29 -20.42
C ALA A 18 -7.05 -51.11 -20.87
N GLN A 19 -8.10 -50.30 -21.17
CA GLN A 19 -9.33 -50.50 -21.99
C GLN A 19 -10.55 -51.07 -21.21
N SER A 20 -11.81 -50.62 -21.36
CA SER A 20 -12.52 -49.93 -22.45
C SER A 20 -13.84 -49.25 -21.99
N THR A 21 -14.11 -48.07 -22.56
CA THR A 21 -15.39 -47.52 -23.11
C THR A 21 -16.78 -47.66 -22.45
N ALA A 22 -17.45 -46.49 -22.45
CA ALA A 22 -18.85 -46.22 -22.85
C ALA A 22 -19.94 -46.03 -21.77
N GLY A 23 -20.51 -44.80 -21.75
CA GLY A 23 -21.95 -44.66 -22.00
C GLY A 23 -22.80 -44.02 -20.91
N ALA A 24 -23.21 -42.77 -21.18
CA ALA A 24 -24.51 -42.17 -20.86
C ALA A 24 -24.81 -41.66 -19.42
N THR A 25 -24.88 -40.34 -19.33
CA THR A 25 -25.68 -39.53 -18.41
C THR A 25 -27.18 -39.88 -18.46
N PRO A 26 -27.95 -39.58 -17.40
CA PRO A 26 -28.81 -38.40 -17.49
C PRO A 26 -28.85 -37.55 -16.21
N ALA A 27 -29.23 -36.28 -16.43
CA ALA A 27 -29.38 -35.21 -15.47
C ALA A 27 -30.56 -35.40 -14.49
N CYS A 28 -30.46 -34.86 -13.28
CA CYS A 28 -31.58 -34.24 -12.57
C CYS A 28 -31.09 -33.34 -11.42
N GLY A 29 -31.83 -32.25 -11.17
CA GLY A 29 -31.50 -31.11 -10.30
C GLY A 29 -31.67 -31.31 -8.78
N PRO A 30 -31.90 -30.20 -8.03
CA PRO A 30 -31.24 -29.92 -6.75
C PRO A 30 -32.00 -30.46 -5.52
N ALA A 31 -31.26 -30.96 -4.51
CA ALA A 31 -31.83 -31.37 -3.23
C ALA A 31 -31.50 -30.36 -2.13
N ALA A 32 -32.58 -29.92 -1.48
CA ALA A 32 -32.68 -28.91 -0.45
C ALA A 32 -31.96 -29.26 0.86
N TYR A 33 -31.55 -28.20 1.56
CA TYR A 33 -31.15 -28.19 2.96
C TYR A 33 -32.26 -28.73 3.86
N VAL A 34 -31.94 -29.70 4.72
CA VAL A 34 -32.76 -30.08 5.88
C VAL A 34 -32.15 -29.44 7.12
N VAL A 35 -32.85 -28.44 7.66
CA VAL A 35 -32.62 -27.90 9.01
C VAL A 35 -33.42 -28.75 9.98
N VAL A 36 -32.73 -29.47 10.88
CA VAL A 36 -33.38 -30.15 12.01
C VAL A 36 -33.38 -29.21 13.21
N LEU A 37 -34.57 -28.68 13.52
CA LEU A 37 -34.90 -28.02 14.78
C LEU A 37 -35.17 -29.10 15.84
N LEU A 38 -34.33 -29.17 16.86
CA LEU A 38 -34.60 -29.94 18.07
C LEU A 38 -34.82 -28.98 19.23
N ALA A 39 -36.10 -28.79 19.58
CA ALA A 39 -36.52 -28.16 20.82
C ALA A 39 -36.53 -29.21 21.95
N ALA A 40 -35.76 -28.97 23.01
CA ALA A 40 -35.85 -29.73 24.25
C ALA A 40 -36.15 -28.75 25.41
N LEU A 41 -37.36 -28.85 25.94
CA LEU A 41 -37.80 -28.25 27.20
C LEU A 41 -37.37 -29.17 28.34
N LEU A 42 -36.32 -28.82 29.10
CA LEU A 42 -36.06 -29.34 30.44
C LEU A 42 -35.22 -28.32 31.23
N GLY A 43 -35.76 -27.87 32.37
CA GLY A 43 -35.05 -27.44 33.58
C GLY A 43 -34.00 -26.32 33.45
N GLY A 44 -34.30 -25.16 34.02
CA GLY A 44 -33.34 -24.07 34.19
C GLY A 44 -32.10 -24.48 34.99
N ALA A 45 -31.04 -24.84 34.27
CA ALA A 45 -29.69 -24.50 34.66
C ALA A 45 -29.28 -23.36 33.74
N GLN A 46 -29.20 -22.14 34.27
CA GLN A 46 -28.38 -21.12 33.64
C GLN A 46 -26.98 -21.74 33.53
N VAL A 47 -26.57 -22.11 32.31
CA VAL A 47 -25.16 -22.28 32.01
C VAL A 47 -24.54 -20.97 32.46
N ALA A 48 -23.73 -21.00 33.52
CA ALA A 48 -22.95 -19.85 33.92
C ALA A 48 -22.10 -19.51 32.70
N VAL A 49 -22.51 -18.47 31.96
CA VAL A 49 -21.72 -17.97 30.85
C VAL A 49 -20.45 -17.45 31.49
N GLY A 50 -19.34 -18.17 31.26
CA GLY A 50 -18.03 -17.76 31.74
C GLY A 50 -17.78 -16.30 31.37
N GLY A 51 -17.26 -15.54 32.32
CA GLY A 51 -17.02 -14.12 32.14
C GLY A 51 -16.26 -13.52 33.31
N VAL A 52 -15.69 -12.34 33.06
CA VAL A 52 -14.93 -11.55 34.01
C VAL A 52 -15.77 -10.34 34.39
N ASP A 53 -16.23 -10.28 35.64
CA ASP A 53 -16.81 -9.06 36.20
C ASP A 53 -15.70 -8.05 36.51
N ILE A 54 -15.65 -6.98 35.72
CA ILE A 54 -14.64 -5.92 35.84
C ILE A 54 -14.69 -5.25 37.24
N SER A 55 -15.85 -5.24 37.90
CA SER A 55 -15.98 -4.64 39.24
C SER A 55 -15.32 -5.47 40.35
N GLN A 56 -15.04 -6.75 40.08
CA GLN A 56 -14.33 -7.63 41.02
C GLN A 56 -12.82 -7.64 40.78
N LEU A 57 -12.34 -6.99 39.70
CA LEU A 57 -10.91 -6.88 39.44
C LEU A 57 -10.27 -5.86 40.38
N LYS A 58 -9.09 -6.19 40.90
CA LYS A 58 -8.36 -5.37 41.88
C LYS A 58 -7.56 -4.26 41.20
N SER A 59 -6.87 -4.59 40.12
CA SER A 59 -5.90 -3.69 39.48
C SER A 59 -5.56 -4.09 38.05
N ILE A 60 -4.92 -3.15 37.34
CA ILE A 60 -4.17 -3.38 36.12
C ILE A 60 -2.70 -3.60 36.52
N VAL A 61 -2.13 -4.74 36.17
CA VAL A 61 -0.82 -5.20 36.60
C VAL A 61 0.18 -5.12 35.45
N LEU A 62 1.28 -4.41 35.71
CA LEU A 62 2.48 -4.32 34.87
C LEU A 62 3.64 -5.11 35.49
N ALA A 63 4.56 -5.57 34.65
CA ALA A 63 5.85 -6.10 35.09
C ALA A 63 6.83 -4.95 35.44
N PRO A 64 7.90 -5.19 36.22
CA PRO A 64 8.82 -4.14 36.68
C PRO A 64 9.62 -3.41 35.59
N ASP A 65 9.75 -4.02 34.42
CA ASP A 65 10.48 -3.50 33.27
C ASP A 65 9.54 -3.01 32.15
N ALA A 66 8.29 -2.69 32.51
CA ALA A 66 7.31 -2.19 31.56
C ALA A 66 7.85 -0.94 30.84
N ASP A 67 7.74 -0.93 29.51
CA ASP A 67 8.19 0.22 28.72
C ASP A 67 7.18 1.38 28.77
N ARG A 68 7.57 2.54 28.23
CA ARG A 68 6.73 3.75 28.23
C ARG A 68 5.34 3.54 27.59
N HIS A 69 5.24 2.63 26.61
CA HIS A 69 3.99 2.35 25.91
C HIS A 69 3.11 1.40 26.72
N GLU A 70 3.68 0.46 27.47
CA GLU A 70 2.92 -0.37 28.43
C GLU A 70 2.38 0.47 29.60
N GLU A 71 3.18 1.42 30.11
CA GLU A 71 2.71 2.38 31.09
C GLU A 71 1.57 3.27 30.54
N GLN A 72 1.72 3.75 29.30
CA GLN A 72 0.65 4.49 28.61
C GLN A 72 -0.60 3.62 28.45
N ALA A 73 -0.44 2.38 28.02
CA ALA A 73 -1.52 1.43 27.83
C ALA A 73 -2.31 1.21 29.13
N ALA A 74 -1.63 1.09 30.28
CA ALA A 74 -2.27 0.91 31.57
C ALA A 74 -3.12 2.13 31.96
N ARG A 75 -2.56 3.34 31.80
CA ARG A 75 -3.28 4.60 32.09
C ARG A 75 -4.49 4.79 31.19
N GLU A 76 -4.34 4.53 29.90
CA GLU A 76 -5.42 4.64 28.94
C GLU A 76 -6.52 3.61 29.18
N LEU A 77 -6.15 2.35 29.45
CA LEU A 77 -7.11 1.31 29.77
C LEU A 77 -7.92 1.65 31.02
N ALA A 78 -7.27 2.08 32.12
CA ALA A 78 -7.97 2.52 33.33
C ALA A 78 -8.97 3.64 33.03
N ARG A 79 -8.55 4.66 32.26
CA ARG A 79 -9.40 5.80 31.87
C ARG A 79 -10.65 5.37 31.09
N TYR A 80 -10.50 4.46 30.13
CA TYR A 80 -11.65 4.02 29.34
C TYR A 80 -12.55 3.04 30.08
N LEU A 81 -12.00 2.16 30.94
CA LEU A 81 -12.83 1.27 31.76
C LEU A 81 -13.70 2.06 32.75
N GLU A 82 -13.19 3.17 33.29
CA GLU A 82 -14.00 4.08 34.10
C GLU A 82 -15.14 4.68 33.28
N ARG A 83 -14.88 5.10 32.04
CA ARG A 83 -15.93 5.68 31.17
C ARG A 83 -16.98 4.65 30.74
N ILE A 84 -16.56 3.41 30.46
CA ILE A 84 -17.44 2.34 29.98
C ILE A 84 -18.28 1.76 31.11
N PHE A 85 -17.66 1.40 32.24
CA PHE A 85 -18.30 0.64 33.32
C PHE A 85 -18.47 1.41 34.63
N SER A 86 -17.99 2.66 34.71
CA SER A 86 -17.89 3.41 35.97
C SER A 86 -17.06 2.68 37.04
N VAL A 87 -16.05 1.90 36.61
CA VAL A 87 -15.12 1.17 37.48
C VAL A 87 -13.73 1.80 37.40
N LYS A 88 -13.19 2.18 38.55
CA LYS A 88 -11.82 2.69 38.68
C LYS A 88 -10.90 1.54 39.10
N LEU A 89 -9.91 1.25 38.27
CA LEU A 89 -8.85 0.28 38.59
C LEU A 89 -7.52 1.02 38.80
N ALA A 90 -6.81 0.67 39.86
CA ALA A 90 -5.45 1.15 40.08
C ALA A 90 -4.47 0.46 39.13
N VAL A 91 -3.41 1.16 38.75
CA VAL A 91 -2.26 0.57 38.03
C VAL A 91 -1.20 0.18 39.05
N GLU A 92 -0.78 -1.08 39.01
CA GLU A 92 0.20 -1.66 39.93
C GLU A 92 1.37 -2.28 39.15
N VAL A 93 2.58 -2.04 39.62
CA VAL A 93 3.78 -2.77 39.17
C VAL A 93 4.05 -3.89 40.16
N ARG A 94 4.11 -5.14 39.68
CA ARG A 94 4.34 -6.31 40.54
C ARG A 94 5.65 -7.00 40.20
N GLN A 95 6.47 -7.25 41.23
CA GLN A 95 7.74 -7.96 41.09
C GLN A 95 7.53 -9.45 40.79
N GLU A 96 6.56 -10.07 41.47
CA GLU A 96 6.24 -11.47 41.32
C GLU A 96 4.88 -11.63 40.65
N ILE A 97 4.91 -12.14 39.41
CA ILE A 97 3.72 -12.51 38.64
C ILE A 97 3.86 -14.00 38.34
N GLY A 98 2.87 -14.81 38.73
CA GLY A 98 2.89 -16.25 38.52
C GLY A 98 1.53 -16.80 38.05
N PRO A 99 1.44 -18.09 37.70
CA PRO A 99 0.24 -18.70 37.14
C PRO A 99 -1.03 -18.53 37.99
N ALA A 100 -0.88 -18.46 39.31
CA ALA A 100 -1.97 -18.24 40.26
C ALA A 100 -2.53 -16.79 40.27
N THR A 101 -1.97 -15.88 39.48
CA THR A 101 -2.40 -14.48 39.43
C THR A 101 -3.77 -14.37 38.73
N THR A 102 -4.82 -14.08 39.50
CA THR A 102 -6.21 -13.90 39.04
C THR A 102 -6.83 -12.63 39.64
N GLY A 103 -8.04 -12.25 39.20
CA GLY A 103 -8.73 -11.06 39.70
C GLY A 103 -8.04 -9.74 39.33
N VAL A 104 -7.31 -9.73 38.21
CA VAL A 104 -6.56 -8.57 37.71
C VAL A 104 -6.64 -8.49 36.18
N ILE A 105 -6.22 -7.35 35.64
CA ILE A 105 -5.86 -7.22 34.23
C ILE A 105 -4.34 -7.31 34.10
N LEU A 106 -3.82 -8.29 33.39
CA LEU A 106 -2.41 -8.45 33.06
C LEU A 106 -2.10 -7.69 31.78
N LEU A 107 -1.20 -6.71 31.86
CA LEU A 107 -0.87 -5.87 30.72
C LEU A 107 0.61 -6.02 30.36
N GLY A 108 0.87 -6.38 29.11
CA GLY A 108 2.23 -6.54 28.59
C GLY A 108 2.70 -7.99 28.49
N LYS A 109 3.69 -8.21 27.61
CA LYS A 109 4.23 -9.54 27.27
C LYS A 109 4.66 -10.32 28.50
N ARG A 110 5.49 -9.71 29.34
CA ARG A 110 6.06 -10.38 30.52
C ARG A 110 5.00 -10.74 31.56
N ALA A 111 4.09 -9.81 31.87
CA ALA A 111 3.01 -10.05 32.82
C ALA A 111 2.09 -11.19 32.33
N ALA A 112 1.71 -11.16 31.05
CA ALA A 112 0.81 -12.16 30.48
C ALA A 112 1.45 -13.57 30.39
N ILE A 113 2.73 -13.66 30.01
CA ILE A 113 3.47 -14.94 29.94
C ILE A 113 3.72 -15.50 31.34
N ALA A 114 4.20 -14.68 32.28
CA ALA A 114 4.52 -15.12 33.64
C ALA A 114 3.27 -15.66 34.37
N ALA A 115 2.10 -15.09 34.09
CA ALA A 115 0.83 -15.59 34.60
C ALA A 115 0.27 -16.80 33.86
N GLY A 116 0.94 -17.29 32.81
CA GLY A 116 0.44 -18.35 31.94
C GLY A 116 -0.88 -17.98 31.24
N ALA A 117 -1.16 -16.68 31.08
CA ALA A 117 -2.40 -16.20 30.49
C ALA A 117 -2.30 -16.12 28.96
N ILE A 118 -1.12 -15.84 28.41
CA ILE A 118 -0.80 -15.83 26.97
C ILE A 118 0.58 -16.48 26.81
N THR A 119 0.77 -17.28 25.76
CA THR A 119 2.05 -17.98 25.50
C THR A 119 2.98 -17.17 24.60
N ALA A 120 4.27 -17.51 24.61
CA ALA A 120 5.25 -16.88 23.72
C ALA A 120 4.97 -17.21 22.24
N GLU A 121 4.48 -18.43 21.97
CA GLU A 121 4.12 -18.92 20.63
C GLU A 121 2.95 -18.12 20.05
N GLU A 122 1.94 -17.79 20.87
CA GLU A 122 0.81 -16.96 20.45
C GLU A 122 1.26 -15.54 20.06
N LEU A 123 2.17 -14.94 20.83
CA LEU A 123 2.72 -13.62 20.51
C LEU A 123 3.62 -13.65 19.27
N ALA A 124 4.40 -14.72 19.08
CA ALA A 124 5.19 -14.92 17.87
C ALA A 124 4.29 -15.07 16.62
N ALA A 125 3.14 -15.75 16.75
CA ALA A 125 2.22 -16.01 15.64
C ALA A 125 1.51 -14.76 15.11
N VAL A 126 1.23 -13.77 15.96
CA VAL A 126 0.60 -12.51 15.54
C VAL A 126 1.59 -11.58 14.81
N ARG A 127 2.90 -11.70 15.09
CA ARG A 127 4.02 -10.96 14.46
C ARG A 127 3.93 -9.44 14.60
N CYS A 128 5.06 -8.75 14.47
CA CYS A 128 5.13 -7.29 14.32
C CYS A 128 4.39 -6.54 15.45
N ASP A 129 3.39 -5.71 15.10
CA ASP A 129 2.54 -5.00 16.06
C ASP A 129 1.24 -5.74 16.41
N GLY A 130 1.16 -7.03 16.07
CA GLY A 130 0.05 -7.89 16.42
C GLY A 130 -0.04 -8.14 17.93
N TYR A 131 -1.23 -8.52 18.38
CA TYR A 131 -1.52 -8.70 19.80
C TYR A 131 -2.51 -9.81 20.07
N VAL A 132 -2.54 -10.25 21.32
CA VAL A 132 -3.49 -11.21 21.86
C VAL A 132 -4.21 -10.58 23.05
N ILE A 133 -5.52 -10.76 23.08
CA ILE A 133 -6.41 -10.37 24.18
C ILE A 133 -7.14 -11.62 24.65
N ARG A 134 -7.18 -11.85 25.95
CA ARG A 134 -7.89 -12.99 26.54
C ARG A 134 -8.60 -12.58 27.81
N ALA A 135 -9.93 -12.70 27.84
CA ALA A 135 -10.73 -12.64 29.06
C ALA A 135 -11.16 -14.06 29.39
N LYS A 136 -10.62 -14.63 30.47
CA LYS A 136 -10.91 -16.00 30.90
C LYS A 136 -10.43 -16.22 32.33
N ASP A 137 -11.01 -17.18 33.05
CA ASP A 137 -10.53 -17.64 34.35
C ASP A 137 -10.43 -16.50 35.39
N GLY A 138 -11.39 -15.57 35.34
CA GLY A 138 -11.47 -14.43 36.27
C GLY A 138 -10.36 -13.39 36.10
N ARG A 139 -9.73 -13.32 34.93
CA ARG A 139 -8.70 -12.33 34.59
C ARG A 139 -8.76 -11.92 33.12
N ILE A 140 -8.16 -10.77 32.81
CA ILE A 140 -7.99 -10.31 31.43
C ILE A 140 -6.50 -10.15 31.17
N ALA A 141 -6.00 -10.65 30.04
CA ALA A 141 -4.63 -10.45 29.60
C ALA A 141 -4.62 -9.74 28.24
N LEU A 142 -3.79 -8.72 28.08
CA LEU A 142 -3.53 -8.06 26.81
C LEU A 142 -2.03 -7.94 26.61
N ALA A 143 -1.52 -8.49 25.51
CA ALA A 143 -0.09 -8.43 25.21
C ALA A 143 0.14 -8.43 23.70
N GLY A 144 1.08 -7.60 23.26
CA GLY A 144 1.81 -7.81 22.01
C GLY A 144 3.26 -8.17 22.29
N ASP A 145 4.07 -8.38 21.26
CA ASP A 145 5.48 -8.77 21.43
C ASP A 145 6.37 -7.64 22.02
N ARG A 146 5.85 -6.41 22.01
CA ARG A 146 6.47 -5.16 22.49
C ARG A 146 5.40 -4.21 23.04
N GLY A 147 5.80 -3.19 23.81
CA GLY A 147 4.83 -2.31 24.47
C GLY A 147 3.91 -1.53 23.55
N LEU A 148 4.38 -1.08 22.37
CA LEU A 148 3.49 -0.41 21.41
C LEU A 148 2.38 -1.34 20.89
N ALA A 149 2.69 -2.63 20.69
CA ALA A 149 1.71 -3.63 20.30
C ALA A 149 0.71 -3.91 21.46
N THR A 150 1.19 -3.91 22.71
CA THR A 150 0.32 -3.94 23.90
C THR A 150 -0.61 -2.73 23.97
N LEU A 151 -0.14 -1.52 23.62
CA LEU A 151 -0.99 -0.34 23.52
C LEU A 151 -2.06 -0.50 22.42
N PHE A 152 -1.74 -1.12 21.29
CA PHE A 152 -2.75 -1.46 20.27
C PHE A 152 -3.73 -2.55 20.73
N ALA A 153 -3.29 -3.47 21.60
CA ALA A 153 -4.16 -4.45 22.24
C ALA A 153 -5.22 -3.76 23.11
N VAL A 154 -4.86 -2.69 23.82
CA VAL A 154 -5.83 -1.86 24.55
C VAL A 154 -6.86 -1.27 23.59
N ALA A 155 -6.45 -0.69 22.46
CA ALA A 155 -7.40 -0.21 21.45
C ALA A 155 -8.33 -1.34 20.97
N GLY A 156 -7.78 -2.54 20.72
CA GLY A 156 -8.54 -3.72 20.33
C GLY A 156 -9.56 -4.19 21.37
N LEU A 157 -9.21 -4.17 22.67
CA LEU A 157 -10.15 -4.50 23.74
C LEU A 157 -11.26 -3.44 23.81
N LEU A 158 -10.92 -2.16 23.73
CA LEU A 158 -11.91 -1.09 23.76
C LEU A 158 -12.88 -1.17 22.58
N GLU A 159 -12.37 -1.48 21.38
CA GLU A 159 -13.19 -1.79 20.20
C GLU A 159 -14.11 -3.00 20.45
N HIS A 160 -13.61 -4.08 21.06
CA HIS A 160 -14.42 -5.24 21.43
C HIS A 160 -15.53 -4.90 22.45
N LEU A 161 -15.29 -3.90 23.31
CA LEU A 161 -16.28 -3.42 24.27
C LEU A 161 -17.30 -2.43 23.67
N GLY A 162 -17.14 -2.09 22.39
CA GLY A 162 -18.04 -1.22 21.63
C GLY A 162 -17.56 0.23 21.47
N ALA A 163 -16.33 0.54 21.87
CA ALA A 163 -15.76 1.87 21.61
C ALA A 163 -15.36 2.00 20.13
N GLU A 164 -15.58 3.18 19.55
CA GLU A 164 -15.22 3.47 18.17
C GLU A 164 -14.33 4.72 18.12
N PHE A 165 -13.15 4.57 17.52
CA PHE A 165 -12.17 5.64 17.40
C PHE A 165 -12.07 6.13 15.96
N TYR A 166 -12.34 7.42 15.77
CA TYR A 166 -12.35 8.08 14.45
C TYR A 166 -11.18 9.05 14.26
N GLY A 167 -10.24 9.09 15.22
CA GLY A 167 -9.13 10.03 15.24
C GLY A 167 -9.54 11.42 15.70
N ALA A 168 -10.45 12.05 14.96
CA ALA A 168 -10.97 13.38 15.26
C ALA A 168 -12.11 13.38 16.30
N THR A 169 -12.77 12.24 16.48
CA THR A 169 -13.79 12.02 17.50
C THR A 169 -13.75 10.56 17.98
N GLU A 170 -14.50 10.26 19.03
CA GLU A 170 -14.69 8.89 19.52
C GLU A 170 -16.10 8.70 20.05
N VAL A 171 -16.59 7.47 19.97
CA VAL A 171 -17.83 7.02 20.63
C VAL A 171 -17.42 6.00 21.67
N VAL A 172 -17.76 6.25 22.93
CA VAL A 172 -17.45 5.33 24.04
C VAL A 172 -18.77 4.89 24.66
N PRO A 173 -19.11 3.59 24.64
CA PRO A 173 -20.37 3.11 25.18
C PRO A 173 -20.36 3.21 26.70
N LYS A 174 -21.53 3.41 27.29
CA LYS A 174 -21.76 3.20 28.72
C LYS A 174 -22.48 1.86 28.90
N ARG A 175 -21.97 1.01 29.79
CA ARG A 175 -22.49 -0.33 30.05
C ARG A 175 -22.81 -0.49 31.53
N ASP A 176 -24.05 -0.84 31.83
CA ASP A 176 -24.48 -1.15 33.19
C ASP A 176 -24.07 -2.57 33.59
N ASP A 177 -24.08 -3.51 32.65
CA ASP A 177 -23.50 -4.84 32.82
C ASP A 177 -21.98 -4.76 32.76
N LYS A 178 -21.34 -5.06 33.90
CA LYS A 178 -19.88 -5.02 34.12
C LYS A 178 -19.20 -6.34 33.78
N THR A 179 -19.95 -7.31 33.29
CA THR A 179 -19.45 -8.62 32.88
C THR A 179 -18.93 -8.55 31.45
N ILE A 180 -17.67 -8.97 31.27
CA ILE A 180 -17.09 -9.26 29.97
C ILE A 180 -17.13 -10.78 29.79
N ALA A 181 -17.89 -11.27 28.81
CA ALA A 181 -17.93 -12.70 28.53
C ALA A 181 -16.53 -13.25 28.20
N ASP A 182 -16.30 -14.53 28.44
CA ASP A 182 -15.02 -15.15 28.11
C ASP A 182 -14.76 -15.08 26.59
N PHE A 183 -13.58 -14.63 26.20
CA PHE A 183 -13.17 -14.59 24.80
C PHE A 183 -11.64 -14.62 24.64
N THR A 184 -11.20 -14.94 23.43
CA THR A 184 -9.82 -14.73 22.99
C THR A 184 -9.84 -14.10 21.61
N VAL A 185 -9.08 -13.03 21.44
CA VAL A 185 -8.84 -12.36 20.16
C VAL A 185 -7.35 -12.38 19.89
N SER A 186 -6.97 -12.72 18.66
CA SER A 186 -5.60 -12.62 18.17
C SER A 186 -5.62 -11.86 16.85
N GLU A 187 -4.93 -10.74 16.80
CA GLU A 187 -4.98 -9.80 15.68
C GLU A 187 -3.57 -9.54 15.15
N LYS A 188 -3.45 -9.40 13.83
CA LYS A 188 -2.20 -9.07 13.16
C LYS A 188 -2.42 -8.02 12.08
N PRO A 189 -1.51 -7.04 11.93
CA PRO A 189 -1.63 -6.05 10.87
C PRO A 189 -1.26 -6.65 9.51
N ALA A 190 -1.90 -6.17 8.44
CA ALA A 190 -1.53 -6.54 7.06
C ALA A 190 -0.20 -5.94 6.62
N PHE A 191 0.13 -4.74 7.10
CA PHE A 191 1.39 -4.05 6.85
C PHE A 191 2.14 -3.88 8.16
N GLU A 192 3.43 -4.15 8.16
CA GLU A 192 4.27 -4.01 9.35
C GLU A 192 4.59 -2.54 9.66
N PHE A 193 4.93 -1.76 8.64
CA PHE A 193 5.12 -0.31 8.76
C PHE A 193 3.91 0.44 8.22
N ARG A 194 3.27 1.28 9.04
CA ARG A 194 2.01 1.96 8.74
C ARG A 194 2.09 3.45 9.07
N ALA A 195 2.85 4.22 8.30
CA ALA A 195 2.93 5.67 8.46
C ALA A 195 1.79 6.37 7.69
N ALA A 196 0.56 6.18 8.16
CA ALA A 196 -0.60 6.99 7.75
C ALA A 196 -0.53 8.38 8.38
N SER A 197 -1.24 9.38 7.85
CA SER A 197 -1.17 10.78 8.30
C SER A 197 -1.47 10.98 9.81
N THR A 198 -2.17 10.07 10.47
CA THR A 198 -2.44 10.16 11.91
C THR A 198 -1.31 9.61 12.79
N SER A 199 -1.07 10.26 13.94
CA SER A 199 -0.26 9.74 15.05
C SER A 199 -1.12 9.17 16.19
N ASP A 200 -2.43 9.02 15.98
CA ASP A 200 -3.34 8.46 16.98
C ASP A 200 -3.09 6.95 17.14
N TRP A 201 -2.64 6.55 18.34
CA TRP A 201 -2.37 5.15 18.67
C TRP A 201 -3.63 4.27 18.60
N ARG A 202 -4.82 4.84 18.82
CA ARG A 202 -6.11 4.11 18.74
C ARG A 202 -6.39 3.63 17.32
N LEU A 203 -5.77 4.27 16.33
CA LEU A 203 -5.82 3.90 14.92
C LEU A 203 -4.62 3.05 14.48
N LYS A 204 -3.76 2.61 15.43
CA LYS A 204 -2.70 1.61 15.22
C LYS A 204 -1.66 2.00 14.16
N SER A 205 -1.37 3.30 14.06
CA SER A 205 -0.38 3.90 13.14
C SER A 205 1.05 3.82 13.69
N SER A 206 2.05 3.59 12.83
CA SER A 206 3.47 3.63 13.21
C SER A 206 3.93 5.05 13.59
N ARG A 207 3.21 6.11 13.17
CA ARG A 207 3.50 7.49 13.63
C ARG A 207 3.11 7.73 15.09
N ALA A 208 2.45 6.78 15.75
CA ALA A 208 2.07 6.87 17.15
C ALA A 208 3.22 6.57 18.15
N GLY A 209 4.44 6.35 17.67
CA GLY A 209 5.61 6.11 18.54
C GLY A 209 6.68 5.21 17.95
N ASP A 210 6.51 4.73 16.71
CA ASP A 210 7.41 3.72 16.12
C ASP A 210 8.40 4.27 15.09
N LEU A 211 8.05 5.39 14.44
CA LEU A 211 8.90 6.10 13.49
C LEU A 211 9.74 7.14 14.21
N ALA A 212 11.06 7.00 14.16
CA ALA A 212 11.99 7.90 14.81
C ALA A 212 12.07 9.27 14.13
N ASN A 213 12.38 10.31 14.90
CA ASN A 213 12.56 11.68 14.42
C ASN A 213 13.97 12.21 14.73
N ALA A 214 14.72 12.64 13.72
CA ALA A 214 16.10 13.12 13.91
C ALA A 214 16.16 14.50 14.59
N GLY A 215 15.11 15.32 14.48
CA GLY A 215 15.10 16.71 14.93
C GLY A 215 15.49 16.89 16.40
N PRO A 216 14.85 16.18 17.36
CA PRO A 216 15.23 16.25 18.77
C PRO A 216 16.70 15.90 19.07
N VAL A 217 17.31 15.02 18.27
CA VAL A 217 18.69 14.53 18.47
C VAL A 217 19.72 15.48 17.87
N ALA A 218 19.39 16.05 16.70
CA ALA A 218 20.27 16.94 15.98
C ALA A 218 20.41 18.31 16.64
N GLY A 219 19.37 18.77 17.34
CA GLY A 219 19.26 20.15 17.80
C GLY A 219 18.90 21.12 16.67
N LYS A 220 18.37 22.29 17.02
CA LYS A 220 17.85 23.27 16.03
C LYS A 220 18.91 23.82 15.09
N GLU A 221 20.18 23.81 15.49
CA GLU A 221 21.31 24.32 14.70
C GLU A 221 21.68 23.38 13.55
N LEU A 222 21.65 22.07 13.80
CA LEU A 222 21.96 21.07 12.77
C LEU A 222 20.72 20.55 12.06
N TRP A 223 19.53 20.80 12.59
CA TRP A 223 18.26 20.40 11.98
C TRP A 223 17.19 21.44 12.35
N PRO A 224 17.15 22.58 11.64
CA PRO A 224 16.18 23.63 11.91
C PRO A 224 14.77 23.07 11.69
N ASN A 225 14.07 22.81 12.78
CA ASN A 225 12.70 22.31 12.79
C ASN A 225 11.79 23.30 12.06
N THR A 226 11.34 22.96 10.85
CA THR A 226 10.29 23.73 10.16
C THR A 226 9.14 22.89 9.64
N TRP A 227 9.29 21.58 9.45
CA TRP A 227 8.21 20.59 9.30
C TRP A 227 8.82 19.19 9.41
N SER A 228 8.20 18.29 10.18
CA SER A 228 8.76 16.96 10.47
C SER A 228 8.68 16.02 9.26
N TRP A 229 9.59 16.20 8.31
CA TRP A 229 9.86 15.20 7.28
C TRP A 229 10.81 14.20 7.90
N HIS A 230 10.27 13.05 8.29
CA HIS A 230 11.00 11.92 8.86
C HIS A 230 11.78 11.20 7.75
N GLU A 231 12.38 11.94 6.83
CA GLU A 231 12.86 11.52 5.52
C GLU A 231 13.88 12.53 4.98
N HIS A 232 14.48 12.24 3.82
CA HIS A 232 15.62 12.97 3.26
C HIS A 232 16.74 13.25 4.27
N THR A 233 17.14 12.21 5.02
CA THR A 233 17.98 12.33 6.21
C THR A 233 19.48 12.50 5.92
N ALA A 234 19.90 12.47 4.65
CA ALA A 234 21.29 12.64 4.25
C ALA A 234 22.00 13.85 4.89
N GLY A 235 21.32 14.99 4.99
CA GLY A 235 21.89 16.19 5.63
C GLY A 235 21.99 16.11 7.14
N TYR A 236 21.22 15.24 7.80
CA TYR A 236 21.40 14.93 9.22
C TYR A 236 22.61 14.01 9.38
N LEU A 237 22.76 13.04 8.47
CA LEU A 237 23.81 12.02 8.52
C LEU A 237 25.17 12.56 8.19
N VAL A 238 25.28 13.52 7.29
CA VAL A 238 26.53 14.23 7.00
C VAL A 238 26.23 15.72 6.85
N PRO A 239 26.08 16.45 7.98
CA PRO A 239 25.72 17.87 7.95
C PRO A 239 26.80 18.72 7.28
N LYS A 240 26.41 19.49 6.26
CA LYS A 240 27.33 20.42 5.58
C LYS A 240 27.93 21.47 6.51
N THR A 241 27.21 21.86 7.56
CA THR A 241 27.65 22.82 8.58
C THR A 241 28.83 22.31 9.39
N LEU A 242 28.97 20.99 9.54
CA LEU A 242 30.08 20.38 10.28
C LEU A 242 31.23 19.99 9.37
N TYR A 243 30.93 19.53 8.15
CA TYR A 243 31.92 18.81 7.34
C TYR A 243 32.34 19.52 6.05
N TYR A 244 31.53 20.41 5.47
CA TYR A 244 31.79 20.88 4.09
C TYR A 244 33.10 21.66 3.95
N ASP A 245 33.42 22.56 4.89
CA ASP A 245 34.58 23.46 4.74
C ASP A 245 35.92 22.70 4.81
N ALA A 246 35.97 21.63 5.61
CA ALA A 246 37.14 20.77 5.73
C ALA A 246 37.15 19.60 4.73
N HIS A 247 35.95 19.11 4.36
CA HIS A 247 35.76 17.88 3.57
C HIS A 247 34.71 18.05 2.46
N PRO A 248 34.95 18.92 1.46
CA PRO A 248 34.04 19.07 0.33
C PRO A 248 33.88 17.76 -0.48
N GLU A 249 34.82 16.83 -0.38
CA GLU A 249 34.80 15.52 -1.02
C GLU A 249 33.71 14.56 -0.51
N TYR A 250 33.11 14.84 0.64
CA TYR A 250 31.95 14.09 1.15
C TYR A 250 30.67 14.38 0.35
N PHE A 251 30.65 15.49 -0.38
CA PHE A 251 29.49 15.95 -1.15
C PHE A 251 29.69 15.66 -2.65
N ALA A 252 28.57 15.66 -3.39
CA ALA A 252 28.56 15.26 -4.78
C ALA A 252 29.52 16.09 -5.66
N MET A 253 30.28 15.38 -6.49
CA MET A 253 30.95 15.98 -7.66
C MET A 253 29.92 16.12 -8.78
N LEU A 254 29.88 17.26 -9.46
CA LEU A 254 29.02 17.51 -10.61
C LEU A 254 29.68 16.99 -11.91
N GLU A 255 28.94 17.04 -13.03
CA GLU A 255 29.44 16.55 -14.32
C GLU A 255 30.67 17.29 -14.82
N ASP A 256 30.83 18.57 -14.45
CA ASP A 256 31.98 19.41 -14.79
C ASP A 256 33.24 19.10 -13.95
N GLY A 257 33.16 18.12 -13.04
CA GLY A 257 34.26 17.71 -12.17
C GLY A 257 34.40 18.51 -10.89
N LYS A 258 33.59 19.55 -10.67
CA LYS A 258 33.65 20.36 -9.43
C LYS A 258 32.76 19.76 -8.35
N ARG A 259 33.10 20.01 -7.08
CA ARG A 259 32.18 19.71 -5.97
C ARG A 259 31.03 20.70 -5.99
N ILE A 260 29.82 20.19 -5.75
CA ILE A 260 28.62 21.03 -5.59
C ILE A 260 28.89 22.10 -4.53
N ALA A 261 28.57 23.37 -4.81
CA ALA A 261 28.86 24.49 -3.92
C ALA A 261 28.07 24.39 -2.60
N LYS A 262 28.68 24.77 -1.47
CA LYS A 262 28.06 24.71 -0.13
C LYS A 262 26.68 25.36 -0.05
N ASP A 263 26.51 26.47 -0.74
CA ASP A 263 25.31 27.31 -0.67
C ASP A 263 24.25 26.95 -1.73
N SER A 264 24.54 25.99 -2.62
CA SER A 264 23.60 25.58 -3.67
C SER A 264 22.64 24.46 -3.25
N PHE A 265 22.73 23.98 -2.00
CA PHE A 265 21.83 22.99 -1.44
C PHE A 265 21.60 23.27 0.04
N ASP A 266 20.43 22.92 0.55
CA ASP A 266 20.13 22.96 1.98
C ASP A 266 20.29 21.58 2.62
N ILE A 267 19.92 21.47 3.89
CA ILE A 267 20.04 20.21 4.62
C ILE A 267 19.17 19.08 4.05
N TRP A 268 17.98 19.41 3.53
CA TRP A 268 17.02 18.44 3.00
C TRP A 268 17.46 17.92 1.63
N ARG A 269 18.14 18.75 0.84
CA ARG A 269 18.59 18.45 -0.51
C ARG A 269 20.05 18.00 -0.60
N THR A 270 20.62 17.55 0.52
CA THR A 270 22.05 17.19 0.64
C THR A 270 22.45 16.06 -0.31
N PRO A 271 23.30 16.32 -1.34
CA PRO A 271 23.77 15.28 -2.25
C PRO A 271 25.16 14.77 -1.81
N LEU A 272 25.22 13.50 -1.44
CA LEU A 272 26.42 12.87 -0.87
C LEU A 272 27.24 12.10 -1.92
N CYS A 273 28.54 11.97 -1.67
CA CYS A 273 29.44 11.07 -2.38
C CYS A 273 29.39 9.67 -1.73
N LEU A 274 28.47 8.81 -2.20
CA LEU A 274 28.20 7.50 -1.57
C LEU A 274 29.33 6.46 -1.71
N SER A 275 30.33 6.69 -2.57
CA SER A 275 31.52 5.85 -2.66
C SER A 275 32.63 6.23 -1.66
N ASN A 276 32.48 7.35 -0.93
CA ASN A 276 33.48 7.78 0.04
C ASN A 276 33.32 6.98 1.35
N PRO A 277 34.35 6.27 1.83
CA PRO A 277 34.26 5.47 3.05
C PRO A 277 33.96 6.30 4.31
N ASP A 278 34.42 7.56 4.39
CA ASP A 278 34.15 8.42 5.54
C ASP A 278 32.68 8.87 5.60
N VAL A 279 32.02 9.07 4.46
CA VAL A 279 30.57 9.33 4.40
C VAL A 279 29.80 8.17 5.06
N THR A 280 30.20 6.93 4.77
CA THR A 280 29.61 5.74 5.38
C THR A 280 29.91 5.67 6.88
N ARG A 281 31.17 5.88 7.28
CA ARG A 281 31.59 5.88 8.70
C ARG A 281 30.81 6.90 9.53
N ILE A 282 30.73 8.14 9.07
CA ILE A 282 30.00 9.23 9.74
C ILE A 282 28.50 8.90 9.81
N SER A 283 27.92 8.35 8.74
CA SER A 283 26.52 7.92 8.73
C SER A 283 26.24 6.85 9.79
N VAL A 284 27.14 5.87 9.96
CA VAL A 284 27.05 4.85 11.02
C VAL A 284 27.10 5.49 12.41
N GLU A 285 28.07 6.38 12.65
CA GLU A 285 28.23 7.06 13.94
C GLU A 285 26.98 7.85 14.34
N ARG A 286 26.41 8.62 13.40
CA ARG A 286 25.26 9.48 13.66
C ARG A 286 23.94 8.71 13.72
N MET A 287 23.76 7.70 12.88
CA MET A 287 22.63 6.77 13.04
C MET A 287 22.67 6.03 14.37
N ARG A 288 23.85 5.57 14.82
CA ARG A 288 24.00 4.92 16.14
C ARG A 288 23.55 5.86 17.27
N ALA A 289 23.96 7.12 17.22
CA ALA A 289 23.54 8.12 18.20
C ALA A 289 22.02 8.34 18.17
N TRP A 290 21.43 8.42 16.98
CA TRP A 290 19.98 8.55 16.80
C TRP A 290 19.22 7.35 17.38
N VAL A 291 19.62 6.12 17.04
CA VAL A 291 18.98 4.89 17.55
C VAL A 291 19.04 4.83 19.08
N LYS A 292 20.20 5.14 19.68
CA LYS A 292 20.35 5.16 21.15
C LYS A 292 19.47 6.19 21.85
N SER A 293 19.17 7.31 21.20
CA SER A 293 18.32 8.36 21.77
C SER A 293 16.82 8.02 21.75
N GLN A 294 16.40 7.09 20.89
CA GLN A 294 15.00 6.71 20.68
C GLN A 294 14.86 5.18 20.66
N PRO A 295 15.19 4.50 21.79
CA PRO A 295 15.26 3.05 21.84
C PRO A 295 13.91 2.36 21.59
N ASP A 296 12.80 3.04 21.85
CA ASP A 296 11.45 2.47 21.67
C ASP A 296 10.96 2.50 20.21
N CYS A 297 11.59 3.31 19.36
CA CYS A 297 11.27 3.39 17.94
C CYS A 297 11.92 2.21 17.21
N ARG A 298 11.22 1.67 16.23
CA ARG A 298 11.72 0.56 15.41
C ARG A 298 12.22 1.01 14.04
N PHE A 299 11.58 2.04 13.48
CA PHE A 299 11.84 2.49 12.12
C PHE A 299 12.65 3.79 12.10
N PHE A 300 13.77 3.77 11.37
CA PHE A 300 14.67 4.91 11.22
C PHE A 300 14.94 5.19 9.75
N SER A 301 14.76 6.43 9.32
CA SER A 301 14.98 6.79 7.92
C SER A 301 16.46 6.99 7.61
N LEU A 302 16.93 6.21 6.63
CA LEU A 302 18.25 6.23 6.04
C LEU A 302 18.10 6.51 4.54
N THR A 303 17.88 7.79 4.22
CA THR A 303 17.47 8.24 2.89
C THR A 303 18.44 9.25 2.33
N TYR A 304 18.57 9.25 1.00
CA TYR A 304 19.32 10.27 0.27
C TYR A 304 18.55 11.62 0.31
N GLY A 305 19.24 12.74 0.04
CA GLY A 305 18.61 14.06 0.01
C GLY A 305 17.55 14.19 -1.10
N ASP A 306 16.60 15.10 -0.94
CA ASP A 306 15.54 15.39 -1.93
C ASP A 306 16.11 16.17 -3.11
N THR A 307 16.86 15.49 -3.98
CA THR A 307 17.59 16.13 -5.07
C THR A 307 17.76 15.20 -6.25
N LEU A 308 17.77 15.76 -7.46
CA LEU A 308 18.16 15.06 -8.68
C LEU A 308 19.70 14.91 -8.79
N THR A 309 20.45 15.54 -7.88
CA THR A 309 21.91 15.61 -7.96
C THR A 309 22.56 14.38 -7.34
N HIS A 310 23.21 13.58 -8.18
CA HIS A 310 24.02 12.44 -7.75
C HIS A 310 25.49 12.65 -8.12
N CYS A 311 26.39 12.22 -7.22
CA CYS A 311 27.82 12.37 -7.39
C CYS A 311 28.34 11.74 -8.69
N GLN A 312 29.11 12.48 -9.46
CA GLN A 312 29.67 12.09 -10.74
C GLN A 312 31.14 11.66 -10.66
N CYS A 313 31.70 11.51 -9.46
CA CYS A 313 33.08 11.08 -9.31
C CYS A 313 33.31 9.67 -9.88
N PRO A 314 34.55 9.36 -10.34
CA PRO A 314 34.84 8.07 -10.97
C PRO A 314 34.45 6.87 -10.09
N GLU A 315 34.67 6.94 -8.78
CA GLU A 315 34.35 5.85 -7.85
C GLU A 315 32.84 5.62 -7.71
N CYS A 316 32.06 6.70 -7.60
CA CYS A 316 30.59 6.62 -7.61
C CYS A 316 30.08 6.00 -8.91
N ARG A 317 30.62 6.39 -10.07
CA ARG A 317 30.20 5.86 -11.37
C ARG A 317 30.45 4.35 -11.51
N LYS A 318 31.52 3.81 -10.90
CA LYS A 318 31.77 2.35 -10.86
C LYS A 318 30.69 1.56 -10.11
N LEU A 319 29.92 2.22 -9.24
CA LEU A 319 28.84 1.58 -8.50
C LEU A 319 27.55 1.42 -9.32
N ASP A 320 27.42 2.12 -10.45
CA ASP A 320 26.23 2.09 -11.29
C ASP A 320 26.43 1.15 -12.48
N PRO A 321 25.74 -0.01 -12.54
CA PRO A 321 25.82 -0.88 -13.70
C PRO A 321 25.11 -0.29 -14.93
N VAL A 322 24.16 0.63 -14.72
CA VAL A 322 23.44 1.34 -15.78
C VAL A 322 23.62 2.84 -15.55
N PRO A 323 24.25 3.57 -16.49
CA PRO A 323 24.41 5.02 -16.36
C PRO A 323 23.09 5.74 -16.07
N GLY A 324 23.08 6.62 -15.08
CA GLY A 324 21.90 7.39 -14.67
C GLY A 324 20.91 6.64 -13.76
N GLN A 325 21.20 5.37 -13.42
CA GLN A 325 20.45 4.59 -12.44
C GLN A 325 21.34 4.29 -11.23
N HIS A 326 20.90 4.72 -10.06
CA HIS A 326 21.71 4.81 -8.85
C HIS A 326 21.22 3.90 -7.72
N ALA A 327 20.29 2.96 -7.98
CA ALA A 327 19.75 2.07 -6.94
C ALA A 327 20.83 1.16 -6.34
N ASP A 328 21.72 0.59 -7.17
CA ASP A 328 22.87 -0.19 -6.67
C ASP A 328 23.79 0.67 -5.79
N ARG A 329 24.13 1.87 -6.23
CA ARG A 329 24.95 2.81 -5.46
C ARG A 329 24.28 3.23 -4.14
N LEU A 330 22.98 3.48 -4.15
CA LEU A 330 22.23 3.77 -2.92
C LEU A 330 22.33 2.60 -1.95
N LEU A 331 22.08 1.38 -2.43
CA LEU A 331 22.13 0.17 -1.60
C LEU A 331 23.55 -0.15 -1.12
N HIS A 332 24.60 0.21 -1.85
CA HIS A 332 25.98 0.10 -1.37
C HIS A 332 26.19 0.85 -0.04
N TRP A 333 25.72 2.10 0.04
CA TRP A 333 25.81 2.89 1.26
C TRP A 333 24.80 2.44 2.32
N VAL A 334 23.54 2.23 1.94
CA VAL A 334 22.47 1.86 2.87
C VAL A 334 22.76 0.53 3.56
N ASN A 335 23.18 -0.50 2.81
CA ASN A 335 23.49 -1.80 3.38
C ASN A 335 24.70 -1.72 4.32
N ALA A 336 25.75 -0.98 3.96
CA ALA A 336 26.92 -0.84 4.83
C ALA A 336 26.56 -0.21 6.18
N VAL A 337 25.68 0.80 6.19
CA VAL A 337 25.18 1.41 7.44
C VAL A 337 24.28 0.44 8.21
N ALA A 338 23.35 -0.22 7.52
CA ALA A 338 22.39 -1.14 8.12
C ALA A 338 23.06 -2.40 8.70
N ASP A 339 24.08 -2.95 8.06
CA ASP A 339 24.86 -4.12 8.51
C ASP A 339 25.69 -3.80 9.75
N ALA A 340 26.24 -2.58 9.83
CA ALA A 340 26.98 -2.12 11.01
C ALA A 340 26.06 -2.02 12.23
N LEU A 341 24.88 -1.40 12.06
CA LEU A 341 23.93 -1.16 13.15
C LEU A 341 23.12 -2.40 13.52
N GLY A 342 22.80 -3.27 12.56
CA GLY A 342 22.01 -4.49 12.81
C GLY A 342 22.66 -5.47 13.78
N LYS A 343 24.00 -5.42 13.92
CA LYS A 343 24.74 -6.19 14.93
C LYS A 343 24.51 -5.67 16.36
N GLU A 344 24.33 -4.36 16.50
CA GLU A 344 24.12 -3.69 17.79
C GLU A 344 22.63 -3.59 18.15
N PHE A 345 21.76 -3.43 17.13
CA PHE A 345 20.33 -3.18 17.28
C PHE A 345 19.51 -4.07 16.32
N PRO A 346 19.39 -5.39 16.61
CA PRO A 346 18.81 -6.36 15.68
C PRO A 346 17.30 -6.19 15.44
N ASP A 347 16.60 -5.44 16.29
CA ASP A 347 15.16 -5.19 16.17
C ASP A 347 14.81 -4.00 15.25
N LYS A 348 15.81 -3.18 14.89
CA LYS A 348 15.61 -1.93 14.13
C LYS A 348 15.54 -2.16 12.63
N VAL A 349 14.75 -1.32 11.97
CA VAL A 349 14.53 -1.34 10.53
C VAL A 349 14.88 0.02 9.94
N PHE A 350 15.74 0.02 8.93
CA PHE A 350 16.20 1.22 8.25
C PHE A 350 15.40 1.43 6.97
N ILE A 351 14.72 2.58 6.86
CA ILE A 351 13.89 2.90 5.72
C ILE A 351 14.71 3.68 4.69
N THR A 352 14.72 3.21 3.45
CA THR A 352 15.27 3.97 2.31
C THR A 352 14.25 4.05 1.18
N PHE A 353 14.49 4.90 0.19
CA PHE A 353 13.51 5.14 -0.89
C PHE A 353 14.04 4.72 -2.26
N ALA A 354 13.19 4.05 -3.03
CA ALA A 354 13.33 3.97 -4.48
C ALA A 354 12.59 5.16 -5.07
N TYR A 355 13.29 6.29 -5.14
CA TYR A 355 12.80 7.62 -5.48
C TYR A 355 13.82 8.30 -6.37
N VAL A 356 13.40 8.70 -7.58
CA VAL A 356 14.17 9.51 -8.55
C VAL A 356 15.57 8.95 -8.86
N ASN A 357 15.75 8.40 -10.05
CA ASN A 357 17.01 7.78 -10.49
C ASN A 357 17.42 6.54 -9.66
N THR A 358 16.67 6.21 -8.62
CA THR A 358 16.68 4.93 -7.89
C THR A 358 15.34 4.19 -8.03
N ASP A 359 14.43 4.69 -8.88
CA ASP A 359 13.08 4.16 -9.09
C ASP A 359 13.05 2.79 -9.79
N ALA A 360 13.92 2.53 -10.75
CA ALA A 360 14.11 1.17 -11.28
C ALA A 360 14.85 0.26 -10.29
N ALA A 361 14.51 -1.03 -10.29
CA ALA A 361 15.19 -2.02 -9.45
C ALA A 361 16.69 -2.14 -9.81
N PRO A 362 17.57 -2.31 -8.80
CA PRO A 362 19.01 -2.47 -9.00
C PRO A 362 19.32 -3.76 -9.78
N LYS A 363 20.56 -3.88 -10.27
CA LYS A 363 21.01 -5.04 -11.05
C LYS A 363 21.93 -5.99 -10.28
N ARG A 364 22.53 -5.55 -9.16
CA ARG A 364 23.52 -6.35 -8.42
C ARG A 364 23.18 -6.49 -6.95
N LEU A 365 22.83 -5.40 -6.27
CA LEU A 365 22.65 -5.39 -4.83
C LEU A 365 21.19 -5.58 -4.42
N LYS A 366 20.95 -6.43 -3.43
CA LYS A 366 19.67 -6.53 -2.71
C LYS A 366 19.73 -5.71 -1.42
N PRO A 367 18.60 -5.17 -0.92
CA PRO A 367 18.56 -4.56 0.40
C PRO A 367 18.98 -5.56 1.49
N ALA A 368 19.69 -5.10 2.51
CA ALA A 368 19.97 -5.91 3.70
C ALA A 368 18.67 -6.32 4.42
N PRO A 369 18.66 -7.41 5.21
CA PRO A 369 17.43 -7.92 5.84
C PRO A 369 16.68 -6.91 6.72
N ASN A 370 17.41 -5.99 7.34
CA ASN A 370 16.88 -4.90 8.17
C ASN A 370 16.65 -3.59 7.40
N VAL A 371 16.70 -3.59 6.07
CA VAL A 371 16.40 -2.42 5.23
C VAL A 371 15.02 -2.56 4.60
N LEU A 372 14.13 -1.58 4.79
CA LEU A 372 12.83 -1.49 4.12
C LEU A 372 12.91 -0.43 3.02
N VAL A 373 12.82 -0.86 1.76
CA VAL A 373 12.76 0.05 0.61
C VAL A 373 11.32 0.47 0.41
N LEU A 374 11.03 1.77 0.39
CA LEU A 374 9.73 2.28 -0.03
C LEU A 374 9.82 2.79 -1.47
N TYR A 375 9.06 2.18 -2.36
CA TYR A 375 8.94 2.67 -3.74
C TYR A 375 8.07 3.94 -3.77
N ALA A 376 8.60 5.01 -4.35
CA ALA A 376 7.98 6.34 -4.34
C ALA A 376 7.56 6.74 -5.77
N PRO A 377 6.30 6.49 -6.18
CA PRO A 377 5.80 6.85 -7.51
C PRO A 377 5.68 8.37 -7.70
N TRP A 378 6.77 9.04 -8.06
CA TRP A 378 6.81 10.47 -8.34
C TRP A 378 5.99 10.87 -9.57
N TYR A 379 5.25 11.97 -9.41
CA TYR A 379 4.41 12.53 -10.47
C TYR A 379 5.25 13.17 -11.58
N GLY A 380 4.85 13.01 -12.84
CA GLY A 380 5.63 13.53 -13.97
C GLY A 380 6.88 12.71 -14.27
N ARG A 381 7.08 11.55 -13.62
CA ARG A 381 8.22 10.66 -13.88
C ARG A 381 7.77 9.23 -14.11
N CYS A 382 7.26 8.58 -13.07
CA CYS A 382 6.80 7.19 -13.13
C CYS A 382 5.27 7.09 -13.06
N THR A 383 4.58 8.15 -12.64
CA THR A 383 3.13 8.27 -12.81
C THR A 383 2.72 9.68 -13.22
N ASN A 384 1.63 9.80 -13.99
CA ASN A 384 0.90 11.04 -14.24
C ASN A 384 -0.52 11.03 -13.64
N CYS A 385 -0.87 10.00 -12.87
CA CYS A 385 -2.17 9.89 -12.21
C CYS A 385 -2.03 9.63 -10.71
N ARG A 386 -2.87 10.31 -9.93
CA ARG A 386 -2.99 10.11 -8.48
C ARG A 386 -4.38 9.66 -8.03
N VAL A 387 -5.34 9.62 -8.96
CA VAL A 387 -6.78 9.41 -8.69
C VAL A 387 -7.18 7.95 -8.89
N HIS A 388 -6.45 7.22 -9.74
CA HIS A 388 -6.74 5.81 -10.02
C HIS A 388 -5.67 4.91 -9.42
N PRO A 389 -5.98 3.63 -9.17
CA PRO A 389 -4.99 2.66 -8.72
C PRO A 389 -3.87 2.51 -9.75
N TYR A 390 -2.62 2.43 -9.27
CA TYR A 390 -1.44 2.44 -10.15
C TYR A 390 -1.44 1.29 -11.17
N HIS A 391 -2.00 0.15 -10.78
CA HIS A 391 -2.03 -1.08 -11.58
C HIS A 391 -3.14 -1.13 -12.63
N THR A 392 -4.14 -0.24 -12.54
CA THR A 392 -5.25 -0.17 -13.52
C THR A 392 -5.18 1.07 -14.41
N CYS A 393 -4.38 2.07 -14.03
CA CYS A 393 -4.26 3.34 -14.74
C CYS A 393 -3.09 3.36 -15.72
N TRP A 394 -3.34 3.70 -16.99
CA TRP A 394 -2.26 3.85 -17.98
C TRP A 394 -1.26 4.94 -17.65
N GLN A 395 -1.69 6.02 -16.99
CA GLN A 395 -0.78 7.09 -16.58
C GLN A 395 0.19 6.64 -15.49
N SER A 396 -0.05 5.48 -14.88
CA SER A 396 0.76 4.92 -13.78
C SER A 396 1.50 3.65 -14.17
N ILE A 397 1.50 3.26 -15.45
CA ILE A 397 2.03 1.94 -15.86
C ILE A 397 3.52 1.79 -15.56
N VAL A 398 4.30 2.85 -15.74
CA VAL A 398 5.74 2.85 -15.43
C VAL A 398 5.95 2.58 -13.94
N ALA A 399 5.16 3.24 -13.08
CA ALA A 399 5.20 2.98 -11.63
C ALA A 399 4.80 1.55 -11.30
N ALA A 400 3.76 1.01 -11.92
CA ALA A 400 3.35 -0.37 -11.70
C ALA A 400 4.45 -1.39 -12.12
N GLU A 401 5.09 -1.20 -13.28
CA GLU A 401 6.18 -2.07 -13.73
C GLU A 401 7.40 -1.99 -12.81
N GLN A 402 7.79 -0.79 -12.40
CA GLN A 402 8.90 -0.61 -11.45
C GLN A 402 8.60 -1.20 -10.07
N MET A 403 7.37 -1.07 -9.58
CA MET A 403 6.91 -1.72 -8.36
C MET A 403 7.05 -3.24 -8.44
N GLU A 404 6.66 -3.87 -9.55
CA GLU A 404 6.82 -5.32 -9.75
C GLU A 404 8.29 -5.73 -9.83
N ASP A 405 9.12 -4.97 -10.54
CA ASP A 405 10.55 -5.26 -10.66
C ASP A 405 11.24 -5.21 -9.29
N TRP A 406 10.90 -4.20 -8.47
CA TRP A 406 11.37 -4.12 -7.08
C TRP A 406 10.84 -5.29 -6.25
N LEU A 407 9.57 -5.67 -6.39
CA LEU A 407 8.99 -6.75 -5.62
C LEU A 407 9.65 -8.10 -5.94
N LYS A 408 9.95 -8.36 -7.22
CA LYS A 408 10.74 -9.54 -7.64
C LYS A 408 12.14 -9.52 -7.05
N TRP A 409 12.75 -8.35 -6.93
CA TRP A 409 14.11 -8.22 -6.44
C TRP A 409 14.22 -8.32 -4.90
N CYS A 410 13.25 -7.75 -4.17
CA CYS A 410 13.20 -7.74 -2.70
C CYS A 410 11.79 -8.07 -2.16
N PRO A 411 11.32 -9.32 -2.29
CA PRO A 411 9.93 -9.71 -1.98
C PRO A 411 9.52 -9.56 -0.50
N HIS A 412 10.50 -9.44 0.41
CA HIS A 412 10.26 -9.32 1.85
C HIS A 412 10.57 -7.93 2.42
N ASN A 413 11.13 -7.03 1.61
CA ASN A 413 11.71 -5.77 2.06
C ASN A 413 11.21 -4.57 1.27
N LEU A 414 10.05 -4.70 0.62
CA LEU A 414 9.41 -3.64 -0.16
C LEU A 414 8.18 -3.08 0.54
N GLY A 415 8.07 -1.76 0.57
CA GLY A 415 6.87 -1.02 0.87
C GLY A 415 6.61 0.06 -0.17
N VAL A 416 5.66 0.95 0.10
CA VAL A 416 5.31 2.06 -0.77
C VAL A 416 5.34 3.38 -0.02
N TYR A 417 5.81 4.41 -0.70
CA TYR A 417 5.72 5.81 -0.31
C TYR A 417 4.68 6.48 -1.21
N ASP A 418 3.42 6.54 -0.80
CA ASP A 418 2.33 7.06 -1.62
C ASP A 418 2.10 8.56 -1.38
N TYR A 419 1.94 9.30 -2.47
CA TYR A 419 1.69 10.73 -2.47
C TYR A 419 0.18 11.02 -2.36
N GLY A 420 -0.30 11.19 -1.13
CA GLY A 420 -1.72 11.45 -0.80
C GLY A 420 -2.24 12.84 -1.20
N PHE A 421 -1.61 13.52 -2.17
CA PHE A 421 -1.99 14.86 -2.62
C PHE A 421 -3.16 14.81 -3.61
N GLY A 422 -4.34 15.31 -3.21
CA GLY A 422 -5.50 15.52 -4.09
C GLY A 422 -6.84 15.20 -3.44
N LEU A 423 -7.92 15.78 -3.98
CA LEU A 423 -9.27 15.81 -3.36
C LEU A 423 -10.08 14.50 -3.47
N ALA A 424 -9.67 13.52 -4.28
CA ALA A 424 -10.49 12.34 -4.61
C ALA A 424 -9.80 10.99 -4.38
N GLN A 425 -8.90 10.90 -3.41
CA GLN A 425 -8.01 9.75 -3.29
C GLN A 425 -8.51 8.58 -2.40
N LEU A 426 -9.51 8.73 -1.53
CA LEU A 426 -9.76 7.71 -0.50
C LEU A 426 -10.15 6.33 -1.08
N ARG A 427 -11.02 6.31 -2.09
CA ARG A 427 -11.40 5.05 -2.76
C ARG A 427 -10.28 4.47 -3.62
N ALA A 428 -9.44 5.33 -4.19
CA ALA A 428 -8.23 4.88 -4.87
C ALA A 428 -7.25 4.23 -3.87
N PHE A 429 -7.16 4.77 -2.64
CA PHE A 429 -6.37 4.17 -1.57
C PHE A 429 -6.88 2.81 -1.17
N GLU A 430 -8.20 2.58 -1.11
CA GLU A 430 -8.75 1.24 -0.84
C GLU A 430 -8.20 0.20 -1.83
N ASP A 431 -8.36 0.46 -3.14
CA ASP A 431 -7.89 -0.43 -4.20
C ASP A 431 -6.37 -0.60 -4.19
N LYS A 432 -5.62 0.49 -3.96
CA LYS A 432 -4.15 0.46 -3.85
C LYS A 432 -3.69 -0.35 -2.62
N ILE A 433 -4.30 -0.14 -1.46
CA ILE A 433 -3.96 -0.85 -0.21
C ILE A 433 -4.27 -2.34 -0.36
N LYS A 434 -5.43 -2.68 -0.92
CA LYS A 434 -5.79 -4.08 -1.23
C LYS A 434 -4.79 -4.70 -2.22
N PHE A 435 -4.36 -3.96 -3.25
CA PHE A 435 -3.30 -4.38 -4.19
C PHE A 435 -1.99 -4.71 -3.46
N TRP A 436 -1.51 -3.82 -2.59
CA TRP A 436 -0.21 -3.98 -1.91
C TRP A 436 -0.26 -5.08 -0.86
N ALA A 437 -1.36 -5.18 -0.12
CA ALA A 437 -1.57 -6.25 0.86
C ALA A 437 -1.56 -7.63 0.20
N LYS A 438 -2.23 -7.78 -0.95
CA LYS A 438 -2.24 -9.03 -1.73
C LYS A 438 -0.84 -9.43 -2.22
N ARG A 439 0.08 -8.47 -2.35
CA ARG A 439 1.50 -8.66 -2.69
C ARG A 439 2.43 -8.77 -1.50
N ARG A 440 1.90 -8.73 -0.27
CA ARG A 440 2.68 -8.76 0.97
C ARG A 440 3.70 -7.63 1.05
N TYR A 441 3.36 -6.44 0.53
CA TYR A 441 4.15 -5.24 0.80
C TYR A 441 4.26 -5.07 2.31
N ARG A 442 5.48 -4.87 2.78
CA ARG A 442 5.81 -4.83 4.20
C ARG A 442 5.45 -3.48 4.83
N GLY A 443 5.45 -2.40 4.05
CA GLY A 443 5.26 -1.05 4.58
C GLY A 443 4.47 -0.11 3.69
N PHE A 444 3.89 0.90 4.34
CA PHE A 444 3.20 2.02 3.72
C PHE A 444 3.59 3.32 4.42
N TYR A 445 3.90 4.34 3.63
CA TYR A 445 4.09 5.71 4.07
C TYR A 445 3.22 6.64 3.22
N GLN A 446 2.40 7.45 3.88
CA GLN A 446 1.66 8.52 3.24
C GLN A 446 2.45 9.82 3.32
N CYS A 447 2.78 10.37 2.15
CA CYS A 447 3.37 11.69 2.00
C CYS A 447 2.30 12.78 1.94
N GLY A 448 2.57 13.86 2.67
CA GLY A 448 1.68 15.01 2.73
C GLY A 448 0.39 14.76 3.49
N TRP A 449 -0.46 15.78 3.47
CA TRP A 449 -1.77 15.78 4.10
C TRP A 449 -2.83 15.95 3.02
N GLY A 450 -3.93 15.20 3.12
CA GLY A 450 -5.10 15.48 2.30
C GLY A 450 -5.58 16.91 2.53
N THR A 451 -5.68 17.71 1.47
CA THR A 451 -6.19 19.09 1.53
C THR A 451 -7.71 19.13 1.74
N SER A 452 -8.39 17.98 1.68
CA SER A 452 -9.80 17.81 2.03
C SER A 452 -10.06 16.42 2.59
N LEU A 453 -11.14 16.28 3.34
CA LEU A 453 -11.53 15.04 4.02
C LEU A 453 -10.44 14.53 4.96
N ARG A 454 -9.60 15.40 5.52
CA ARG A 454 -8.41 14.99 6.27
C ARG A 454 -8.75 14.10 7.47
N ALA A 455 -9.77 14.49 8.24
CA ALA A 455 -10.22 13.72 9.39
C ALA A 455 -10.71 12.32 8.98
N LEU A 456 -11.45 12.24 7.87
CA LEU A 456 -11.92 10.98 7.30
C LEU A 456 -10.77 10.10 6.79
N GLN A 457 -9.81 10.68 6.05
CA GLN A 457 -8.62 9.96 5.58
C GLN A 457 -7.78 9.43 6.75
N ASN A 458 -7.63 10.24 7.80
CA ASN A 458 -6.93 9.86 9.04
C ASN A 458 -7.59 8.67 9.74
N TYR A 459 -8.86 8.37 9.48
CA TYR A 459 -9.58 7.22 10.03
C TYR A 459 -9.53 6.01 9.09
N VAL A 460 -9.94 6.19 7.84
CA VAL A 460 -10.15 5.08 6.89
C VAL A 460 -8.83 4.44 6.45
N ILE A 461 -7.81 5.23 6.12
CA ILE A 461 -6.51 4.71 5.65
C ILE A 461 -5.86 3.79 6.69
N PRO A 462 -5.64 4.21 7.95
CA PRO A 462 -5.01 3.32 8.93
C PRO A 462 -5.85 2.08 9.26
N LYS A 463 -7.19 2.16 9.24
CA LYS A 463 -8.06 0.98 9.39
C LYS A 463 -7.83 -0.04 8.27
N LEU A 464 -7.70 0.41 7.02
CA LEU A 464 -7.39 -0.45 5.87
C LEU A 464 -5.96 -1.01 5.92
N LEU A 465 -4.98 -0.23 6.40
CA LEU A 465 -3.61 -0.70 6.60
C LEU A 465 -3.51 -1.75 7.72
N TRP A 466 -4.39 -1.71 8.71
CA TRP A 466 -4.51 -2.79 9.68
C TRP A 466 -5.19 -4.00 9.05
N ASN A 467 -6.40 -3.80 8.50
CA ASN A 467 -7.21 -4.85 7.90
C ASN A 467 -7.75 -4.43 6.51
N PRO A 468 -7.13 -4.88 5.41
CA PRO A 468 -7.51 -4.52 4.05
C PRO A 468 -8.78 -5.22 3.58
N LYS A 469 -9.40 -6.08 4.40
CA LYS A 469 -10.70 -6.72 4.09
C LYS A 469 -11.89 -5.84 4.45
N LEU A 470 -11.67 -4.73 5.15
CA LEU A 470 -12.73 -3.79 5.49
C LEU A 470 -13.29 -3.10 4.22
N ASP A 471 -14.55 -2.71 4.29
CA ASP A 471 -15.25 -1.92 3.27
C ASP A 471 -15.02 -0.43 3.55
N ALA A 472 -14.32 0.27 2.65
CA ALA A 472 -14.03 1.68 2.86
C ALA A 472 -15.31 2.54 2.88
N ARG A 473 -16.34 2.20 2.09
CA ARG A 473 -17.62 2.94 2.08
C ARG A 473 -18.36 2.78 3.39
N GLU A 474 -18.31 1.60 4.00
CA GLU A 474 -18.88 1.40 5.34
C GLU A 474 -18.15 2.24 6.38
N LEU A 475 -16.80 2.27 6.33
CA LEU A 475 -16.01 3.13 7.21
C LEU A 475 -16.33 4.62 6.99
N GLU A 476 -16.46 5.06 5.73
CA GLU A 476 -16.86 6.42 5.38
C GLU A 476 -18.21 6.79 5.99
N ARG A 477 -19.24 5.94 5.84
CA ARG A 477 -20.57 6.19 6.43
C ARG A 477 -20.52 6.29 7.94
N LYS A 478 -19.88 5.33 8.62
CA LYS A 478 -19.73 5.34 10.09
C LYS A 478 -19.02 6.61 10.57
N PHE A 479 -17.93 6.99 9.89
CA PHE A 479 -17.24 8.24 10.19
C PHE A 479 -18.17 9.44 10.02
N CYS A 480 -18.91 9.52 8.92
CA CYS A 480 -19.78 10.65 8.67
C CYS A 480 -20.90 10.76 9.71
N GLU A 481 -21.50 9.64 10.11
CA GLU A 481 -22.50 9.58 11.18
C GLU A 481 -21.92 10.04 12.53
N ALA A 482 -20.74 9.56 12.91
CA ALA A 482 -20.10 9.92 14.17
C ALA A 482 -19.53 11.35 14.18
N TYR A 483 -19.01 11.83 13.04
CA TYR A 483 -18.33 13.12 12.95
C TYR A 483 -19.29 14.26 12.62
N TYR A 484 -20.28 14.07 11.76
CA TYR A 484 -21.22 15.12 11.35
C TYR A 484 -22.62 14.97 11.98
N GLY A 485 -22.86 13.90 12.75
CA GLY A 485 -24.11 13.70 13.49
C GLY A 485 -25.33 13.66 12.54
N PRO A 486 -26.38 14.48 12.77
CA PRO A 486 -27.56 14.52 11.91
C PRO A 486 -27.26 14.80 10.43
N ALA A 487 -26.15 15.48 10.10
CA ALA A 487 -25.73 15.70 8.71
C ALA A 487 -25.01 14.49 8.08
N GLY A 488 -24.66 13.47 8.86
CA GLY A 488 -23.80 12.37 8.44
C GLY A 488 -24.22 11.70 7.13
N LYS A 489 -25.51 11.41 6.97
CA LYS A 489 -26.03 10.85 5.72
C LYS A 489 -25.84 11.78 4.52
N HIS A 490 -26.18 13.06 4.66
CA HIS A 490 -26.04 14.05 3.58
C HIS A 490 -24.58 14.24 3.17
N VAL A 491 -23.67 14.21 4.16
CA VAL A 491 -22.23 14.29 3.90
C VAL A 491 -21.69 13.02 3.24
N ALA A 492 -22.13 11.83 3.66
CA ALA A 492 -21.77 10.58 3.00
C ALA A 492 -22.24 10.57 1.54
N ASP A 493 -23.50 10.96 1.28
CA ASP A 493 -24.06 11.08 -0.07
C ASP A 493 -23.27 12.12 -0.91
N TYR A 494 -22.80 13.21 -0.29
CA TYR A 494 -21.97 14.22 -0.95
C TYR A 494 -20.60 13.67 -1.34
N ILE A 495 -19.97 12.89 -0.46
CA ILE A 495 -18.69 12.21 -0.71
C ILE A 495 -18.87 11.15 -1.82
N ASP A 496 -19.94 10.37 -1.78
CA ASP A 496 -20.30 9.40 -2.83
C ASP A 496 -20.45 10.07 -4.20
N LEU A 497 -21.19 11.18 -4.24
CA LEU A 497 -21.39 11.99 -5.43
C LEU A 497 -20.04 12.51 -5.97
N TRP A 498 -19.16 13.01 -5.09
CA TRP A 498 -17.81 13.44 -5.44
C TRP A 498 -16.95 12.32 -6.04
N TYR A 499 -16.98 11.12 -5.47
CA TYR A 499 -16.23 9.98 -5.98
C TYR A 499 -16.73 9.50 -7.35
N HIS A 500 -18.04 9.42 -7.55
CA HIS A 500 -18.64 9.02 -8.82
C HIS A 500 -18.09 9.88 -9.98
N GLU A 501 -18.02 11.20 -9.79
CA GLU A 501 -17.54 12.10 -10.83
C GLU A 501 -16.01 12.06 -11.04
N TRP A 502 -15.22 11.92 -9.98
CA TRP A 502 -13.76 11.91 -10.09
C TRP A 502 -13.17 10.58 -10.59
N VAL A 503 -13.76 9.45 -10.20
CA VAL A 503 -13.14 8.13 -10.40
C VAL A 503 -13.87 7.33 -11.47
N GLU A 504 -15.20 7.29 -11.43
CA GLU A 504 -16.00 6.38 -12.28
C GLU A 504 -16.22 6.91 -13.71
N THR A 505 -16.06 8.22 -13.93
CA THR A 505 -16.09 8.82 -15.28
C THR A 505 -14.82 8.58 -16.11
N GLY A 506 -13.79 7.95 -15.52
CA GLY A 506 -12.49 7.69 -16.16
C GLY A 506 -11.67 8.95 -16.42
N SER A 507 -12.09 10.10 -15.89
CA SER A 507 -11.45 11.37 -16.15
C SER A 507 -10.22 11.56 -15.26
N HIS A 508 -9.11 12.00 -15.86
CA HIS A 508 -7.87 12.36 -15.15
C HIS A 508 -7.83 13.86 -14.79
N GLN A 509 -8.96 14.54 -15.02
CA GLN A 509 -9.29 15.94 -14.69
C GLN A 509 -10.79 16.01 -14.37
N ILE A 510 -11.27 16.96 -13.57
CA ILE A 510 -12.73 17.12 -13.41
C ILE A 510 -13.30 17.65 -14.72
N ARG A 511 -14.15 16.87 -15.40
CA ARG A 511 -15.04 17.37 -16.45
C ARG A 511 -16.45 17.34 -15.90
N GLY A 512 -16.90 18.49 -15.39
CA GLY A 512 -18.17 18.60 -14.69
C GLY A 512 -19.36 18.21 -15.58
N GLN A 513 -20.21 17.32 -15.07
CA GLN A 513 -21.58 17.20 -15.56
C GLN A 513 -22.36 18.49 -15.27
N LYS A 514 -23.32 18.84 -16.13
CA LYS A 514 -24.05 20.12 -16.05
C LYS A 514 -24.89 20.27 -14.76
N ASP A 515 -25.32 19.18 -14.15
CA ASP A 515 -26.22 19.14 -12.99
C ASP A 515 -25.52 18.82 -11.65
N TYR A 516 -24.28 18.33 -11.68
CA TYR A 516 -23.49 18.01 -10.49
C TYR A 516 -23.39 19.17 -9.48
N PRO A 517 -23.08 20.42 -9.89
CA PRO A 517 -22.99 21.52 -8.94
C PRO A 517 -24.30 21.77 -8.19
N ALA A 518 -25.45 21.51 -8.82
CA ALA A 518 -26.75 21.67 -8.18
C ALA A 518 -27.01 20.57 -7.14
N ARG A 519 -26.72 19.31 -7.47
CA ARG A 519 -26.85 18.17 -6.54
C ARG A 519 -25.91 18.31 -5.34
N ALA A 520 -24.65 18.67 -5.58
CA ALA A 520 -23.67 18.94 -4.55
C ALA A 520 -24.12 20.05 -3.60
N LYS A 521 -24.62 21.18 -4.14
CA LYS A 521 -25.17 22.29 -3.34
C LYS A 521 -26.40 21.86 -2.53
N ALA A 522 -27.29 21.06 -3.10
CA ALA A 522 -28.48 20.57 -2.40
C ALA A 522 -28.11 19.69 -1.19
N LEU A 523 -27.20 18.73 -1.37
CA LEU A 523 -26.71 17.87 -0.27
C LEU A 523 -26.05 18.68 0.84
N LEU A 524 -25.25 19.69 0.50
CA LEU A 524 -24.64 20.57 1.51
C LEU A 524 -25.66 21.48 2.19
N ALA A 525 -26.71 21.93 1.51
CA ALA A 525 -27.79 22.71 2.11
C ALA A 525 -28.61 21.85 3.09
N ASP A 526 -28.93 20.61 2.72
CA ASP A 526 -29.61 19.66 3.59
C ASP A 526 -28.74 19.32 4.82
N ALA A 527 -27.44 19.11 4.62
CA ALA A 527 -26.48 18.92 5.71
C ALA A 527 -26.49 20.12 6.68
N ARG A 528 -26.39 21.36 6.17
CA ARG A 528 -26.43 22.58 7.01
C ARG A 528 -27.74 22.69 7.78
N LYS A 529 -28.87 22.42 7.13
CA LYS A 529 -30.19 22.42 7.78
C LYS A 529 -30.27 21.38 8.90
N ALA A 530 -29.68 20.21 8.71
CA ALA A 530 -29.71 19.13 9.70
C ALA A 530 -28.92 19.44 10.98
N VAL A 531 -27.89 20.31 10.90
CA VAL A 531 -27.03 20.63 12.05
C VAL A 531 -27.19 22.05 12.58
N ALA A 532 -28.07 22.87 12.01
CA ALA A 532 -28.29 24.25 12.43
C ALA A 532 -28.64 24.33 13.93
N GLY A 533 -27.87 25.09 14.70
CA GLY A 533 -28.03 25.23 16.14
C GLY A 533 -27.56 24.03 16.98
N THR A 534 -26.86 23.06 16.38
CA THR A 534 -26.28 21.90 17.08
C THR A 534 -24.77 22.06 17.26
N GLU A 535 -24.16 21.23 18.11
CA GLU A 535 -22.69 21.23 18.28
C GLU A 535 -21.92 20.84 17.01
N TRP A 536 -22.57 20.19 16.04
CA TRP A 536 -21.97 19.74 14.78
C TRP A 536 -21.90 20.79 13.69
N GLU A 537 -22.55 21.95 13.86
CA GLU A 537 -22.60 23.00 12.84
C GLU A 537 -21.20 23.45 12.41
N LYS A 538 -20.29 23.62 13.37
CA LYS A 538 -18.90 24.05 13.11
C LYS A 538 -18.08 23.06 12.28
N ARG A 539 -18.43 21.76 12.30
CA ARG A 539 -17.66 20.71 11.62
C ARG A 539 -17.87 20.73 10.11
N LEU A 540 -19.00 21.25 9.62
CA LEU A 540 -19.25 21.39 8.17
C LEU A 540 -18.40 22.49 7.53
N ASP A 541 -18.03 23.51 8.29
CA ASP A 541 -17.29 24.69 7.81
C ASP A 541 -15.79 24.66 8.15
N GLU A 542 -15.28 23.51 8.62
CA GLU A 542 -13.85 23.35 8.88
C GLU A 542 -13.03 23.48 7.58
N PRO A 543 -11.96 24.30 7.56
CA PRO A 543 -11.16 24.58 6.36
C PRO A 543 -10.55 23.35 5.65
N GLN A 544 -10.52 22.18 6.32
CA GLN A 544 -9.99 20.91 5.80
C GLN A 544 -11.04 19.80 5.79
N GLY A 545 -12.31 20.14 6.02
CA GLY A 545 -13.44 19.23 6.14
C GLY A 545 -13.90 18.72 4.78
N LEU A 546 -14.87 19.39 4.16
CA LEU A 546 -15.43 18.98 2.88
C LEU A 546 -14.72 19.68 1.72
N PRO A 547 -14.48 18.98 0.59
CA PRO A 547 -13.90 19.61 -0.58
C PRO A 547 -14.79 20.78 -1.03
N ALA A 548 -14.22 21.98 -1.15
CA ALA A 548 -14.96 23.11 -1.70
C ALA A 548 -15.20 22.86 -3.20
N TRP A 549 -16.46 22.92 -3.65
CA TRP A 549 -16.75 22.99 -5.08
C TRP A 549 -16.51 24.42 -5.57
N ASP A 550 -15.28 24.69 -5.97
CA ASP A 550 -14.93 25.90 -6.71
C ASP A 550 -14.43 25.50 -8.09
N ALA A 551 -15.20 25.86 -9.12
CA ALA A 551 -14.88 25.61 -10.52
C ALA A 551 -13.52 26.22 -10.94
N SER A 552 -12.99 27.20 -10.18
CA SER A 552 -11.66 27.76 -10.39
C SER A 552 -10.53 26.91 -9.76
N ASN A 553 -10.79 26.23 -8.65
CA ASN A 553 -9.83 25.30 -8.00
C ASN A 553 -9.60 24.01 -8.80
N VAL A 554 -10.59 23.62 -9.61
CA VAL A 554 -10.50 22.51 -10.56
C VAL A 554 -9.37 22.68 -11.56
N ASN A 555 -9.17 23.90 -12.06
CA ASN A 555 -8.09 24.22 -13.01
C ASN A 555 -6.77 24.51 -12.29
N ALA A 556 -6.80 25.02 -11.05
CA ALA A 556 -5.60 25.29 -10.26
C ALA A 556 -4.90 24.02 -9.76
N GLN A 557 -5.64 22.95 -9.44
CA GLN A 557 -5.06 21.67 -9.02
C GLN A 557 -4.56 20.80 -10.18
N ALA A 558 -5.11 20.98 -11.39
CA ALA A 558 -4.55 20.42 -12.62
C ALA A 558 -3.21 21.08 -13.02
N SER A 559 -2.87 22.21 -12.38
CA SER A 559 -1.70 23.04 -12.69
C SER A 559 -0.76 23.24 -11.49
N TYR A 560 -0.63 22.25 -10.59
CA TYR A 560 0.41 22.27 -9.56
C TYR A 560 1.79 22.41 -10.21
N LYS A 561 2.25 23.66 -10.34
CA LYS A 561 3.64 24.02 -10.60
C LYS A 561 4.35 23.94 -9.25
N PRO A 562 5.43 23.17 -9.10
CA PRO A 562 6.19 23.14 -7.86
C PRO A 562 6.63 24.57 -7.52
N THR A 563 6.18 25.09 -6.39
CA THR A 563 6.69 26.35 -5.84
C THR A 563 8.08 26.06 -5.28
N GLY A 564 9.09 26.23 -6.12
CA GLY A 564 10.49 26.27 -5.77
C GLY A 564 11.15 27.30 -6.68
N GLU A 565 11.29 28.52 -6.19
CA GLU A 565 12.05 29.58 -6.84
C GLU A 565 13.48 29.07 -7.06
N GLY A 566 13.91 28.92 -8.32
CA GLY A 566 15.29 28.56 -8.63
C GLY A 566 15.54 27.77 -9.91
N GLU A 567 14.54 27.13 -10.52
CA GLU A 567 14.71 26.51 -11.85
C GLU A 567 13.52 26.83 -12.74
N ASN A 568 13.74 27.72 -13.71
CA ASN A 568 12.81 28.02 -14.80
C ASN A 568 12.58 26.75 -15.63
N TRP A 569 11.60 25.95 -15.25
CA TRP A 569 10.91 25.06 -16.17
C TRP A 569 9.84 25.90 -16.88
N GLY A 570 10.10 26.15 -18.18
CA GLY A 570 9.48 27.20 -19.01
C GLY A 570 7.98 27.43 -18.81
N GLN A 571 7.63 28.71 -18.75
CA GLN A 571 6.27 29.21 -18.97
C GLN A 571 5.92 29.08 -20.46
N ASP A 572 5.50 27.90 -20.89
CA ASP A 572 4.71 27.73 -22.11
C ASP A 572 3.59 26.73 -21.81
N ALA A 573 2.51 27.23 -21.22
CA ALA A 573 1.26 26.49 -21.18
C ALA A 573 0.66 26.53 -22.59
N VAL A 574 1.06 25.58 -23.43
CA VAL A 574 0.48 25.39 -24.76
C VAL A 574 -0.99 24.97 -24.57
N PRO A 575 -1.97 25.71 -25.12
CA PRO A 575 -3.34 25.21 -25.22
C PRO A 575 -3.30 23.85 -25.93
N ILE A 576 -4.04 22.85 -25.48
CA ILE A 576 -4.21 21.61 -26.26
C ILE A 576 -5.11 21.91 -27.46
N GLU A 577 -4.55 22.61 -28.44
CA GLU A 577 -4.87 22.50 -29.85
C GLU A 577 -4.58 21.06 -30.30
N PRO A 578 -5.19 20.56 -31.40
CA PRO A 578 -4.90 19.22 -31.92
C PRO A 578 -3.38 19.03 -32.07
N GLU A 579 -2.78 18.24 -31.17
CA GLU A 579 -1.33 18.23 -30.92
C GLU A 579 -0.53 17.97 -32.22
N ALA A 580 0.51 18.78 -32.44
CA ALA A 580 1.46 18.67 -33.55
C ALA A 580 2.14 17.28 -33.67
N GLY A 581 2.09 16.44 -32.62
CA GLY A 581 2.61 15.07 -32.63
C GLY A 581 1.73 14.01 -33.30
N PHE A 582 0.48 14.34 -33.65
CA PHE A 582 -0.43 13.43 -34.37
C PHE A 582 -0.60 13.77 -35.85
N GLN A 583 0.09 14.79 -36.36
CA GLN A 583 0.12 15.09 -37.79
C GLN A 583 0.89 13.98 -38.53
N GLY A 584 0.16 13.11 -39.24
CA GLY A 584 0.74 12.07 -40.09
C GLY A 584 0.35 10.63 -39.77
N TYR A 585 -0.38 10.36 -38.67
CA TYR A 585 -0.85 9.01 -38.35
C TYR A 585 -2.26 8.75 -38.86
N ASP A 586 -2.42 7.63 -39.57
CA ASP A 586 -3.69 7.22 -40.16
C ASP A 586 -4.70 6.77 -39.10
N ARG A 587 -5.88 7.39 -39.12
CA ARG A 587 -7.00 7.11 -38.23
C ARG A 587 -7.78 5.85 -38.58
N ALA A 588 -7.55 5.27 -39.76
CA ALA A 588 -8.13 3.99 -40.16
C ALA A 588 -7.46 2.78 -39.48
N HIS A 589 -6.38 2.99 -38.73
CA HIS A 589 -5.58 1.92 -38.13
C HIS A 589 -5.49 2.03 -36.61
N LEU A 590 -5.36 0.86 -35.98
CA LEU A 590 -5.06 0.73 -34.56
C LEU A 590 -3.55 0.80 -34.37
N TRP A 591 -3.08 1.58 -33.42
CA TRP A 591 -1.66 1.76 -33.12
C TRP A 591 -1.32 1.26 -31.73
N LEU A 592 -0.09 0.85 -31.47
CA LEU A 592 0.43 0.51 -30.15
C LEU A 592 1.56 1.47 -29.78
N SER A 593 1.45 2.18 -28.66
CA SER A 593 2.42 3.18 -28.23
C SER A 593 3.49 2.59 -27.32
N GLU A 594 4.74 2.64 -27.73
CA GLU A 594 5.89 2.37 -26.88
C GLU A 594 6.39 3.67 -26.23
N PRO A 595 6.33 3.81 -24.89
CA PRO A 595 6.87 4.98 -24.22
C PRO A 595 8.39 5.03 -24.37
N ARG A 596 8.94 6.15 -24.86
CA ARG A 596 10.39 6.38 -24.83
C ARG A 596 10.77 6.93 -23.45
N LEU A 597 11.45 6.10 -22.66
CA LEU A 597 11.95 6.51 -21.34
C LEU A 597 13.19 7.42 -21.50
N GLY A 598 13.24 8.52 -20.75
CA GLY A 598 14.50 9.21 -20.43
C GLY A 598 14.82 10.54 -21.12
N ARG A 599 13.83 11.36 -21.54
CA ARG A 599 14.10 12.73 -22.03
C ARG A 599 13.45 13.81 -21.18
N LYS A 600 14.10 14.99 -21.17
CA LYS A 600 13.83 16.14 -20.30
C LYS A 600 12.54 16.89 -20.67
N ASP A 601 11.95 16.58 -21.83
CA ASP A 601 10.83 17.32 -22.41
C ASP A 601 9.64 16.36 -22.63
N PHE A 602 8.67 16.40 -21.72
CA PHE A 602 7.44 15.56 -21.71
C PHE A 602 6.42 15.96 -22.80
N ALA A 603 6.87 16.17 -24.04
CA ALA A 603 5.96 15.93 -25.16
C ALA A 603 5.65 14.43 -25.20
N ASN A 604 4.46 14.06 -25.66
CA ASN A 604 3.97 12.71 -25.91
C ASN A 604 4.88 11.91 -26.91
N ASP A 605 6.16 11.69 -26.59
CA ASP A 605 7.14 10.99 -27.44
C ASP A 605 7.02 9.48 -27.20
N PHE A 606 6.04 8.89 -27.88
CA PHE A 606 5.87 7.46 -28.01
C PHE A 606 6.22 7.01 -29.43
N THR A 607 6.84 5.84 -29.56
CA THR A 607 6.92 5.19 -30.88
C THR A 607 5.61 4.46 -31.13
N LEU A 608 4.88 4.83 -32.17
CA LEU A 608 3.66 4.13 -32.56
C LEU A 608 4.01 2.97 -33.50
N THR A 609 3.57 1.76 -33.14
CA THR A 609 3.60 0.60 -34.02
C THR A 609 2.19 0.33 -34.52
N ARG A 610 1.97 0.30 -35.84
CA ARG A 610 0.67 -0.07 -36.40
C ARG A 610 0.35 -1.52 -36.06
N ILE A 611 -0.87 -1.79 -35.63
CA ILE A 611 -1.37 -3.15 -35.46
C ILE A 611 -2.01 -3.60 -36.78
N ASP A 612 -1.33 -4.51 -37.45
CA ASP A 612 -1.69 -5.07 -38.74
C ASP A 612 -2.58 -6.31 -38.63
N ALA A 613 -2.56 -7.03 -37.49
CA ALA A 613 -3.37 -8.23 -37.31
C ALA A 613 -3.58 -8.63 -35.84
N ILE A 614 -4.69 -9.34 -35.60
CA ILE A 614 -4.88 -10.24 -34.46
C ILE A 614 -4.45 -11.63 -34.93
N CYS A 615 -3.49 -12.25 -34.26
CA CYS A 615 -2.99 -13.58 -34.59
C CYS A 615 -3.44 -14.57 -33.53
N ALA A 616 -4.37 -15.47 -33.87
CA ALA A 616 -5.02 -16.38 -32.92
C ALA A 616 -4.99 -17.84 -33.39
N PRO A 617 -3.81 -18.43 -33.67
CA PRO A 617 -3.72 -19.84 -34.10
C PRO A 617 -4.34 -20.76 -33.03
N GLY A 618 -5.31 -21.59 -33.43
CA GLY A 618 -6.06 -22.45 -32.50
C GLY A 618 -7.05 -21.73 -31.59
N MET A 619 -7.21 -20.40 -31.72
CA MET A 619 -8.04 -19.53 -30.86
C MET A 619 -8.96 -18.59 -31.65
N ALA A 620 -9.43 -19.03 -32.82
CA ALA A 620 -10.19 -18.22 -33.77
C ALA A 620 -11.41 -17.51 -33.17
N GLU A 621 -12.15 -18.20 -32.29
CA GLU A 621 -13.33 -17.63 -31.63
C GLU A 621 -12.97 -16.50 -30.66
N ALA A 622 -11.89 -16.68 -29.90
CA ALA A 622 -11.36 -15.67 -29.00
C ALA A 622 -10.88 -14.44 -29.80
N GLY A 623 -10.17 -14.69 -30.91
CA GLY A 623 -9.75 -13.66 -31.85
C GLY A 623 -10.91 -12.87 -32.48
N ARG A 624 -12.00 -13.54 -32.90
CA ARG A 624 -13.21 -12.89 -33.44
C ARG A 624 -13.90 -11.99 -32.43
N LYS A 625 -14.03 -12.44 -31.17
CA LYS A 625 -14.61 -11.61 -30.10
C LYS A 625 -13.78 -10.36 -29.87
N LEU A 626 -12.45 -10.50 -29.79
CA LEU A 626 -11.56 -9.37 -29.64
C LEU A 626 -11.67 -8.38 -30.81
N GLN A 627 -11.68 -8.89 -32.05
CA GLN A 627 -11.87 -8.09 -33.26
C GLN A 627 -13.19 -7.30 -33.22
N ALA A 628 -14.30 -7.96 -32.86
CA ALA A 628 -15.62 -7.33 -32.75
C ALA A 628 -15.62 -6.20 -31.70
N HIS A 629 -14.94 -6.40 -30.58
CA HIS A 629 -14.82 -5.38 -29.55
C HIS A 629 -13.94 -4.19 -29.98
N ILE A 630 -12.81 -4.43 -30.65
CA ILE A 630 -11.98 -3.36 -31.21
C ILE A 630 -12.78 -2.55 -32.24
N LYS A 631 -13.53 -3.21 -33.13
CA LYS A 631 -14.43 -2.55 -34.09
C LYS A 631 -15.51 -1.72 -33.40
N ALA A 632 -16.12 -2.26 -32.35
CA ALA A 632 -17.15 -1.54 -31.58
C ALA A 632 -16.60 -0.32 -30.82
N ILE A 633 -15.36 -0.40 -30.31
CA ILE A 633 -14.73 0.68 -29.52
C ILE A 633 -14.15 1.76 -30.42
N TYR A 634 -13.41 1.36 -31.47
CA TYR A 634 -12.57 2.25 -32.27
C TYR A 634 -13.08 2.49 -33.69
N GLY A 635 -14.08 1.73 -34.14
CA GLY A 635 -14.54 1.77 -35.54
C GLY A 635 -13.55 1.16 -36.52
N ILE A 636 -12.55 0.40 -36.03
CA ILE A 636 -11.45 -0.16 -36.84
C ILE A 636 -11.57 -1.66 -36.92
N GLU A 637 -11.40 -2.16 -38.14
CA GLU A 637 -11.35 -3.59 -38.40
C GLU A 637 -9.89 -4.05 -38.47
N VAL A 638 -9.46 -4.78 -37.44
CA VAL A 638 -8.12 -5.39 -37.43
C VAL A 638 -8.23 -6.81 -37.98
N PRO A 639 -7.48 -7.18 -39.04
CA PRO A 639 -7.54 -8.51 -39.64
C PRO A 639 -7.26 -9.63 -38.63
N LEU A 640 -8.06 -10.69 -38.63
CA LEU A 640 -7.80 -11.91 -37.87
C LEU A 640 -7.01 -12.89 -38.74
N LYS A 641 -5.90 -13.42 -38.21
CA LYS A 641 -5.05 -14.42 -38.86
C LYS A 641 -4.92 -15.65 -37.97
N GLU A 642 -5.11 -16.83 -38.55
CA GLU A 642 -4.90 -18.14 -37.90
C GLU A 642 -3.55 -18.74 -38.31
N VAL A 643 -2.52 -17.90 -38.43
CA VAL A 643 -1.20 -18.31 -38.87
C VAL A 643 -0.26 -18.39 -37.67
N ALA A 644 0.61 -19.41 -37.65
CA ALA A 644 1.68 -19.50 -36.66
C ALA A 644 2.60 -18.27 -36.73
N LEU A 645 3.04 -17.80 -35.56
CA LEU A 645 3.90 -16.63 -35.46
C LEU A 645 5.38 -17.02 -35.59
N SER A 646 6.15 -16.21 -36.30
CA SER A 646 7.61 -16.23 -36.23
C SER A 646 8.09 -15.59 -34.91
N LYS A 647 9.37 -15.72 -34.59
CA LYS A 647 9.96 -15.11 -33.38
C LYS A 647 9.96 -13.58 -33.51
N GLU A 648 9.45 -12.88 -32.49
CA GLU A 648 9.39 -11.41 -32.38
C GLU A 648 8.59 -10.64 -33.46
N PRO A 649 7.34 -11.04 -33.77
CA PRO A 649 6.52 -10.36 -34.75
C PRO A 649 6.08 -9.00 -34.21
N ARG A 650 6.28 -7.91 -34.95
CA ARG A 650 5.79 -6.55 -34.60
C ARG A 650 4.45 -6.26 -35.27
N GLY A 651 3.67 -5.38 -34.67
CA GLY A 651 2.39 -4.92 -35.22
C GLY A 651 1.27 -5.96 -35.10
N ILE A 652 1.30 -6.81 -34.08
CA ILE A 652 0.28 -7.83 -33.88
C ILE A 652 -0.28 -7.85 -32.46
N ILE A 653 -1.47 -8.44 -32.33
CA ILE A 653 -2.01 -8.93 -31.06
C ILE A 653 -2.03 -10.46 -31.12
N ALA A 654 -1.10 -11.12 -30.44
CA ALA A 654 -1.06 -12.57 -30.29
C ALA A 654 -2.11 -13.04 -29.28
N VAL A 655 -2.97 -13.98 -29.66
CA VAL A 655 -4.05 -14.52 -28.81
C VAL A 655 -3.85 -16.03 -28.63
N GLY A 656 -3.84 -16.46 -27.38
CA GLY A 656 -3.58 -17.85 -26.99
C GLY A 656 -2.14 -18.08 -26.52
N ARG A 657 -1.95 -19.11 -25.69
CA ARG A 657 -0.66 -19.43 -25.06
C ARG A 657 0.46 -19.65 -26.07
N GLN A 658 0.21 -20.47 -27.09
CA GLN A 658 1.19 -20.78 -28.13
C GLN A 658 1.65 -19.51 -28.89
N ALA A 659 0.69 -18.66 -29.27
CA ALA A 659 0.98 -17.42 -29.98
C ALA A 659 1.74 -16.41 -29.09
N ALA A 660 1.36 -16.31 -27.80
CA ALA A 660 2.01 -15.44 -26.85
C ALA A 660 3.48 -15.84 -26.60
N LEU A 661 3.77 -17.14 -26.45
CA LEU A 661 5.14 -17.65 -26.32
C LEU A 661 5.95 -17.42 -27.61
N ALA A 662 5.37 -17.73 -28.78
CA ALA A 662 6.02 -17.54 -30.06
C ALA A 662 6.36 -16.06 -30.34
N SER A 663 5.56 -15.13 -29.80
CA SER A 663 5.81 -13.70 -29.93
C SER A 663 7.10 -13.23 -29.23
N GLY A 664 7.65 -14.04 -28.32
CA GLY A 664 8.77 -13.67 -27.44
C GLY A 664 8.42 -12.56 -26.44
N LEU A 665 7.14 -12.19 -26.33
CA LEU A 665 6.65 -11.19 -25.40
C LEU A 665 6.34 -11.83 -24.03
N VAL A 666 5.92 -13.10 -24.02
CA VAL A 666 5.56 -13.88 -22.84
C VAL A 666 6.46 -15.11 -22.76
N GLU A 667 6.85 -15.51 -21.56
CA GLU A 667 7.68 -16.68 -21.29
C GLU A 667 6.91 -17.75 -20.48
N GLU A 668 7.39 -19.00 -20.46
CA GLU A 668 6.78 -20.06 -19.63
C GLU A 668 6.75 -19.71 -18.14
N ALA A 669 7.72 -18.91 -17.68
CA ALA A 669 7.75 -18.38 -16.32
C ALA A 669 6.54 -17.48 -16.01
N ASP A 670 5.99 -16.76 -17.01
CA ASP A 670 4.82 -15.91 -16.80
C ASP A 670 3.55 -16.75 -16.55
N PHE A 671 3.38 -17.90 -17.20
CA PHE A 671 2.26 -18.82 -16.93
C PHE A 671 2.41 -19.54 -15.60
N THR A 672 3.65 -19.84 -15.21
CA THR A 672 3.96 -20.38 -13.88
C THR A 672 3.59 -19.36 -12.80
N LEU A 673 3.89 -18.07 -13.04
CA LEU A 673 3.54 -16.97 -12.15
C LEU A 673 2.02 -16.72 -12.08
N ALA A 674 1.31 -16.82 -13.21
CA ALA A 674 -0.13 -16.63 -13.28
C ALA A 674 -0.93 -17.76 -12.60
N GLY A 675 -0.30 -18.92 -12.41
CA GLY A 675 -0.92 -20.10 -11.81
C GLY A 675 -1.92 -20.79 -12.75
N PRO A 676 -2.55 -21.89 -12.29
CA PRO A 676 -3.32 -22.80 -13.15
C PRO A 676 -4.51 -22.16 -13.86
N GLN A 677 -5.06 -21.07 -13.31
CA GLN A 677 -6.21 -20.36 -13.85
C GLN A 677 -5.87 -18.96 -14.36
N GLY A 678 -4.61 -18.53 -14.27
CA GLY A 678 -4.25 -17.15 -14.56
C GLY A 678 -4.23 -16.82 -16.04
N ILE A 679 -4.42 -15.53 -16.31
CA ILE A 679 -4.25 -14.93 -17.64
C ILE A 679 -2.89 -14.24 -17.79
N VAL A 680 -2.46 -13.97 -19.01
CA VAL A 680 -1.22 -13.24 -19.30
C VAL A 680 -1.48 -12.29 -20.46
N VAL A 681 -1.51 -11.00 -20.15
CA VAL A 681 -1.71 -9.94 -21.13
C VAL A 681 -0.49 -9.02 -21.12
N ARG A 682 0.12 -8.76 -22.26
CA ARG A 682 1.32 -7.91 -22.33
C ARG A 682 1.32 -7.16 -23.64
N ALA A 683 1.88 -5.96 -23.64
CA ALA A 683 1.96 -5.07 -24.76
C ALA A 683 3.23 -4.23 -24.63
N ARG A 684 4.31 -4.59 -25.35
CA ARG A 684 5.62 -3.93 -25.26
C ARG A 684 6.38 -4.05 -26.59
N GLY A 685 7.17 -3.04 -26.95
CA GLY A 685 8.03 -3.08 -28.14
C GLY A 685 7.27 -3.32 -29.44
N GLY A 686 6.10 -2.70 -29.59
CA GLY A 686 5.26 -2.85 -30.79
C GLY A 686 4.48 -4.17 -30.92
N ARG A 687 4.36 -4.94 -29.84
CA ARG A 687 3.70 -6.25 -29.79
C ARG A 687 2.69 -6.29 -28.67
N ALA A 688 1.59 -7.01 -28.86
CA ALA A 688 0.68 -7.39 -27.77
C ALA A 688 0.45 -8.91 -27.74
N ALA A 689 0.24 -9.46 -26.55
CA ALA A 689 -0.05 -10.85 -26.28
C ALA A 689 -1.20 -10.93 -25.27
N ILE A 690 -2.16 -11.82 -25.51
CA ILE A 690 -3.31 -12.14 -24.66
C ILE A 690 -3.37 -13.65 -24.57
N ALA A 691 -3.06 -14.20 -23.41
CA ALA A 691 -3.01 -15.63 -23.19
C ALA A 691 -3.60 -15.98 -21.84
N ALA A 692 -3.79 -17.28 -21.62
CA ALA A 692 -4.09 -17.82 -20.31
C ALA A 692 -3.32 -19.13 -20.12
N THR A 693 -3.13 -19.52 -18.86
CA THR A 693 -2.47 -20.78 -18.51
C THR A 693 -3.23 -21.97 -19.07
N ARG A 694 -4.57 -21.87 -19.08
CA ARG A 694 -5.48 -22.80 -19.72
C ARG A 694 -6.32 -22.10 -20.76
N ASP A 695 -6.55 -22.77 -21.87
CA ASP A 695 -7.27 -22.22 -23.01
C ASP A 695 -8.75 -21.89 -22.69
N ASP A 696 -9.35 -22.56 -21.72
CA ASP A 696 -10.72 -22.27 -21.26
C ASP A 696 -10.87 -20.90 -20.56
N ASN A 697 -9.75 -20.30 -20.14
CA ASN A 697 -9.72 -18.96 -19.51
C ASN A 697 -9.38 -17.83 -20.48
N ILE A 698 -9.22 -18.11 -21.77
CA ILE A 698 -8.87 -17.08 -22.76
C ILE A 698 -9.90 -15.95 -22.84
N GLN A 699 -11.17 -16.22 -22.51
CA GLN A 699 -12.20 -15.19 -22.46
C GLN A 699 -11.94 -14.18 -21.33
N ALA A 700 -11.54 -14.63 -20.14
CA ALA A 700 -11.18 -13.74 -19.03
C ALA A 700 -9.96 -12.87 -19.39
N ALA A 701 -9.03 -13.42 -20.18
CA ALA A 701 -7.87 -12.70 -20.69
C ALA A 701 -8.27 -11.58 -21.65
N ILE A 702 -9.20 -11.87 -22.56
CA ILE A 702 -9.77 -10.89 -23.49
C ILE A 702 -10.56 -9.83 -22.74
N ASP A 703 -11.42 -10.21 -21.80
CA ASP A 703 -12.22 -9.27 -21.02
C ASP A 703 -11.33 -8.34 -20.20
N SER A 704 -10.23 -8.85 -19.65
CA SER A 704 -9.21 -8.06 -18.95
C SER A 704 -8.48 -7.12 -19.90
N PHE A 705 -8.03 -7.60 -21.06
CA PHE A 705 -7.43 -6.76 -22.11
C PHE A 705 -8.38 -5.63 -22.55
N LEU A 706 -9.65 -5.94 -22.74
CA LEU A 706 -10.67 -4.97 -23.13
C LEU A 706 -11.01 -4.00 -22.01
N PHE A 707 -11.05 -4.44 -20.76
CA PHE A 707 -11.19 -3.57 -19.61
C PHE A 707 -10.04 -2.55 -19.56
N ILE A 708 -8.80 -3.01 -19.74
CA ILE A 708 -7.60 -2.17 -19.82
C ILE A 708 -7.73 -1.19 -20.98
N ILE A 709 -8.11 -1.63 -22.16
CA ILE A 709 -8.24 -0.74 -23.31
C ILE A 709 -9.34 0.31 -23.09
N ARG A 710 -10.50 -0.11 -22.56
CA ARG A 710 -11.64 0.77 -22.30
C ARG A 710 -11.36 1.79 -21.20
N SER A 711 -10.74 1.38 -20.11
CA SER A 711 -10.34 2.26 -19.00
C SER A 711 -9.24 3.25 -19.40
N ARG A 712 -8.47 2.92 -20.45
CA ARG A 712 -7.39 3.76 -20.96
C ARG A 712 -7.76 4.70 -22.10
N HIS A 713 -8.87 4.44 -22.80
CA HIS A 713 -9.24 5.18 -24.01
C HIS A 713 -10.71 5.66 -24.07
N GLY A 714 -11.44 5.65 -22.95
CA GLY A 714 -12.74 6.33 -22.85
C GLY A 714 -13.87 5.66 -23.66
N GLY A 715 -14.09 4.36 -23.46
CA GLY A 715 -15.18 3.63 -24.13
C GLY A 715 -16.57 3.93 -23.56
N ARG A 716 -17.60 3.91 -24.42
CA ARG A 716 -19.03 4.06 -24.07
C ARG A 716 -19.47 2.99 -23.05
N ARG A 717 -19.85 3.41 -21.85
CA ARG A 717 -21.05 2.85 -21.20
C ARG A 717 -22.24 3.69 -21.63
N SER A 718 -23.39 3.04 -21.78
CA SER A 718 -24.70 3.60 -22.13
C SER A 718 -24.93 5.03 -21.60
N GLY A 719 -24.84 6.03 -22.48
CA GLY A 719 -25.39 7.37 -22.25
C GLY A 719 -24.41 8.54 -22.06
N VAL A 720 -23.08 8.35 -22.01
CA VAL A 720 -22.14 9.48 -21.87
C VAL A 720 -21.08 9.47 -22.98
N GLU A 721 -20.94 10.58 -23.72
CA GLU A 721 -19.83 10.80 -24.66
C GLU A 721 -18.59 11.30 -23.89
N LEU A 722 -17.55 10.46 -23.82
CA LEU A 722 -16.22 10.84 -23.33
C LEU A 722 -15.35 11.35 -24.50
N PRO A 723 -14.36 12.24 -24.25
CA PRO A 723 -13.54 12.84 -25.30
C PRO A 723 -12.73 11.80 -26.06
N ARG A 724 -12.88 11.80 -27.39
CA ARG A 724 -12.16 10.93 -28.32
C ARG A 724 -10.68 11.32 -28.34
N SER A 725 -9.79 10.36 -28.17
CA SER A 725 -8.42 10.52 -28.67
C SER A 725 -8.50 10.74 -30.20
N PRO A 726 -7.80 11.72 -30.77
CA PRO A 726 -7.88 11.99 -32.21
C PRO A 726 -7.24 10.89 -33.07
N VAL A 727 -6.54 9.91 -32.47
CA VAL A 727 -5.94 8.75 -33.15
C VAL A 727 -6.19 7.46 -32.31
N PRO A 728 -6.54 6.32 -32.93
CA PRO A 728 -6.81 5.06 -32.22
C PRO A 728 -5.50 4.40 -31.78
N VAL A 729 -5.00 4.79 -30.61
CA VAL A 729 -3.76 4.25 -30.03
C VAL A 729 -4.11 3.36 -28.84
N MET A 730 -3.54 2.16 -28.75
CA MET A 730 -3.39 1.35 -27.53
C MET A 730 -2.06 1.73 -26.89
N ARG A 731 -2.02 2.06 -25.61
CA ARG A 731 -0.71 2.26 -24.95
C ARG A 731 -0.07 0.93 -24.61
N CYS A 732 1.27 0.82 -24.56
CA CYS A 732 1.93 -0.36 -24.00
C CYS A 732 1.51 -0.60 -22.54
N PHE A 733 1.49 -1.86 -22.14
CA PHE A 733 1.24 -2.32 -20.78
C PHE A 733 1.67 -3.74 -20.58
N THR A 734 1.98 -4.07 -19.33
CA THR A 734 2.01 -5.45 -18.92
C THR A 734 0.85 -5.67 -17.94
N LEU A 735 -0.07 -6.55 -18.28
CA LEU A 735 -1.08 -7.12 -17.38
C LEU A 735 -0.98 -8.64 -17.41
N VAL A 736 0.06 -9.19 -16.78
CA VAL A 736 -0.02 -10.60 -16.38
C VAL A 736 -1.12 -10.66 -15.32
N ASP A 737 -2.10 -11.56 -15.43
CA ASP A 737 -2.93 -11.95 -14.28
C ASP A 737 -1.96 -12.57 -13.28
N TRP A 738 -1.38 -11.73 -12.43
CA TRP A 738 -1.90 -11.65 -11.09
C TRP A 738 -2.91 -12.78 -10.74
N PRO A 739 -2.71 -13.70 -9.75
CA PRO A 739 -2.14 -13.49 -8.40
C PRO A 739 -1.25 -14.68 -7.95
N PRO A 740 -1.06 -14.95 -6.64
CA PRO A 740 -0.44 -14.21 -5.55
C PRO A 740 1.04 -14.62 -5.39
N LEU A 741 1.81 -13.88 -4.58
CA LEU A 741 3.12 -14.33 -4.08
C LEU A 741 2.92 -15.47 -3.06
N GLU A 742 2.59 -16.68 -3.53
CA GLU A 742 2.59 -17.89 -2.68
C GLU A 742 3.55 -18.98 -3.16
N ALA A 743 4.08 -18.90 -4.39
CA ALA A 743 5.08 -19.88 -4.84
C ALA A 743 6.51 -19.65 -4.29
N ALA A 744 6.81 -18.45 -3.76
CA ALA A 744 8.15 -18.15 -3.25
C ALA A 744 8.34 -18.46 -1.75
N ALA A 745 7.32 -18.97 -1.04
CA ALA A 745 7.40 -19.25 0.40
C ALA A 745 7.60 -20.73 0.74
N ALA A 746 7.93 -21.60 -0.23
CA ALA A 746 8.10 -23.04 0.00
C ALA A 746 9.55 -23.55 -0.10
N LYS A 747 10.54 -22.66 -0.24
CA LYS A 747 11.97 -22.99 -0.12
C LYS A 747 12.72 -21.79 0.44
N ASP A 748 12.71 -21.68 1.76
CA ASP A 748 13.87 -21.42 2.62
C ASP A 748 13.43 -21.48 4.08
#